data_AF-A0A6B0TJC3-F1
#
_entry.id   AF-A0A6B0TJC3-F1
#
_cell.length_a   1.000
_cell.length_b   1.000
_cell.length_c   1.000
_cell.angle_alpha   90.00
_cell.angle_beta   90.00
_cell.angle_gamma   90.00
#
_symmetry.space_group_name_H-M   'P 1'
#
loop_
_entity.id
_entity.type
_entity.pdbx_description
1 polymer ?
#
loop_
_entity_poly.entity_id
_entity_poly.type
_entity_poly.pdbx_seq_one_letter_code
_entity_poly.pdbx_strand_id
1 'polypeptide(L)'
;MATGKRDATAGPVPDGTGPEARLAALDATLARQLRRTRMVIAAERAARLLWPVWTALLVLLALIASGSLVRVPAELAYGLLGLTAIVILGALGRAARLFEMPDLAEAARRLDRGSADHAVATRLDRQASGRDDAASRAVWQAHQERMAAAAAGRRVPRPEPDLAKSDPWGLRLMALTAAAAVLIFLRPGADVPLSDVLPSGPAGTTVASGPAFEAWAEPPDYTGKPGLYLVEAEAGKTLSVPEGTRFTVRAYGDTDLELTETLSGTDAALAPVSQGVLEGTFIATGNGEMILSEGGETWDWRFNVLDDRPPVVEVEGDPERSVGGDMELTFAARDDYGVVSGQARITLDMAALDRRYGLAPDPVERPAIEIDLPRPLTGARDDYTESFTENFSEHPWAGLPVELTLSVTDAAGQTGEVTRPLDELPGRRFLDPLAAAVAEQRRDLLWSPENDRRVDQVMRAISHRAEDLEFPQKPYLLFRIALRRMGYARTEGGGLDAAGREEIAAMLWRVANMIEDGDLATAAERLRQAQERLSQAIEDGASPEEIAELTEELRQAMDAYMQQLAREAMEDPNGQQAQSDQNRMEMTQRDLQEMLDRIQELAEQGETELAQRLLEELRRMMENMQVTMQPGGEGQQGDQSLQELAETLRQQQDLADESFQEMQRQFRESRRNQDQQSGQQPFGQQPGQQQGQQPGQQDDGQQQGEPGGEQGSGQGQTPQEGEGEAPGGSRPSDGGRALAQQQEALRQMLEGLRQGLGDAQNESGIGGREALDEAERSMNAARDSLSEEDFGAALDRQAEAIDALRDGLDQLNQEQRQANGQSQPGQAQDGGEGQASSQQDPLGRALGSTGGIQTDESLLPELDSLERAREIIDEIRRRAGEADRPKPELDYLKRLLDRF
;
A
#
# COMPACT_ATOMS: atom_id res chain seq x y z
N MET A 1 -89.52 -38.16 45.92
CA MET A 1 -90.83 -37.62 45.49
C MET A 1 -90.80 -37.55 43.98
N ALA A 2 -91.42 -38.51 43.29
CA ALA A 2 -92.73 -38.38 42.63
C ALA A 2 -92.71 -37.31 41.52
N THR A 3 -93.09 -37.53 40.26
CA THR A 3 -93.71 -38.63 39.50
C THR A 3 -93.75 -38.11 38.05
N GLY A 4 -93.63 -38.97 37.04
CA GLY A 4 -93.79 -38.53 35.65
C GLY A 4 -93.74 -39.65 34.63
N LYS A 5 -94.66 -40.61 34.76
CA LYS A 5 -94.91 -41.69 33.80
C LYS A 5 -95.92 -41.17 32.76
N ARG A 6 -95.62 -41.27 31.45
CA ARG A 6 -96.63 -41.35 30.38
C ARG A 6 -96.01 -41.82 29.05
N ASP A 7 -96.25 -43.10 28.80
CA ASP A 7 -96.69 -43.74 27.57
C ASP A 7 -96.09 -43.32 26.22
N ALA A 8 -95.26 -44.24 25.74
CA ALA A 8 -95.09 -44.57 24.33
C ALA A 8 -96.36 -45.23 23.79
N THR A 9 -96.88 -44.77 22.65
CA THR A 9 -97.48 -45.61 21.61
C THR A 9 -97.49 -44.87 20.26
N ALA A 10 -96.52 -45.20 19.42
CA ALA A 10 -96.63 -45.24 17.97
C ALA A 10 -95.31 -45.83 17.46
N GLY A 11 -95.26 -47.16 17.31
CA GLY A 11 -94.13 -47.79 16.65
C GLY A 11 -94.11 -47.44 15.16
N PRO A 12 -92.92 -47.24 14.57
CA PRO A 12 -92.70 -47.54 13.18
C PRO A 12 -91.77 -48.76 13.06
N VAL A 13 -92.34 -49.80 12.46
CA VAL A 13 -91.80 -50.74 11.48
C VAL A 13 -90.27 -50.64 11.20
N PRO A 14 -89.53 -51.77 11.24
CA PRO A 14 -88.10 -51.79 10.96
C PRO A 14 -87.86 -51.82 9.45
N ASP A 15 -87.12 -50.85 8.92
CA ASP A 15 -86.44 -50.96 7.62
C ASP A 15 -84.94 -50.70 7.81
N GLY A 16 -84.23 -51.80 8.06
CA GLY A 16 -82.81 -51.88 8.36
C GLY A 16 -81.93 -51.63 7.15
N THR A 17 -81.68 -50.36 6.82
CA THR A 17 -80.48 -49.96 6.08
C THR A 17 -79.78 -48.83 6.83
N GLY A 18 -78.76 -49.20 7.60
CA GLY A 18 -77.85 -48.24 8.22
C GLY A 18 -77.21 -47.32 7.16
N PRO A 19 -76.66 -46.17 7.57
CA PRO A 19 -76.07 -45.20 6.64
C PRO A 19 -74.92 -45.81 5.80
N GLU A 20 -74.31 -46.91 6.24
CA GLU A 20 -73.31 -47.66 5.48
C GLU A 20 -73.89 -48.47 4.30
N ALA A 21 -75.10 -49.03 4.44
CA ALA A 21 -75.79 -49.68 3.33
C ALA A 21 -76.22 -48.67 2.26
N ARG A 22 -76.42 -47.41 2.64
CA ARG A 22 -76.78 -46.30 1.73
C ARG A 22 -75.58 -45.78 0.94
N LEU A 23 -74.37 -45.86 1.50
CA LEU A 23 -73.13 -45.62 0.76
C LEU A 23 -72.88 -46.67 -0.34
N ALA A 24 -73.30 -47.92 -0.12
CA ALA A 24 -73.12 -49.00 -1.08
C ALA A 24 -74.05 -48.88 -2.31
N ALA A 25 -75.14 -48.12 -2.20
CA ALA A 25 -76.09 -47.84 -3.29
C ALA A 25 -75.73 -46.59 -4.11
N LEU A 26 -74.66 -45.87 -3.77
CA LEU A 26 -74.18 -44.70 -4.49
C LEU A 26 -73.09 -45.09 -5.49
N ASP A 27 -72.89 -44.26 -6.51
CA ASP A 27 -71.74 -44.39 -7.42
C ASP A 27 -70.43 -44.45 -6.61
N ALA A 28 -69.55 -45.39 -6.97
CA ALA A 28 -68.32 -45.68 -6.23
C ALA A 28 -67.41 -44.43 -6.06
N THR A 29 -67.49 -43.49 -7.00
CA THR A 29 -66.79 -42.21 -6.96
C THR A 29 -67.33 -41.28 -5.87
N LEU A 30 -68.65 -41.11 -5.78
CA LEU A 30 -69.31 -40.26 -4.78
C LEU A 30 -69.16 -40.84 -3.37
N ALA A 31 -69.29 -42.16 -3.21
CA ALA A 31 -69.04 -42.83 -1.93
C ALA A 31 -67.60 -42.62 -1.42
N ARG A 32 -66.62 -42.66 -2.33
CA ARG A 32 -65.21 -42.37 -2.02
C ARG A 32 -64.99 -40.91 -1.64
N GLN A 33 -65.63 -39.98 -2.34
CA GLN A 33 -65.57 -38.55 -2.02
C GLN A 33 -66.18 -38.25 -0.66
N LEU A 34 -67.34 -38.83 -0.34
CA LEU A 34 -67.98 -38.69 0.98
C LEU A 34 -67.10 -39.23 2.11
N ARG A 35 -66.46 -40.39 1.93
CA ARG A 35 -65.50 -40.93 2.92
C ARG A 35 -64.31 -40.01 3.10
N ARG A 36 -63.76 -39.45 2.02
CA ARG A 36 -62.67 -38.47 2.08
C ARG A 36 -63.10 -37.18 2.78
N THR A 37 -64.28 -36.64 2.48
CA THR A 37 -64.84 -35.45 3.17
C THR A 37 -65.06 -35.74 4.66
N ARG A 38 -65.52 -36.95 5.01
CA ARG A 38 -65.64 -37.38 6.41
C ARG A 38 -64.29 -37.43 7.12
N MET A 39 -63.25 -37.94 6.47
CA MET A 39 -61.87 -37.92 6.99
C MET A 39 -61.33 -36.49 7.13
N VAL A 40 -61.65 -35.59 6.20
CA VAL A 40 -61.27 -34.17 6.27
C VAL A 40 -61.89 -33.52 7.52
N ILE A 41 -63.19 -33.68 7.76
CA ILE A 41 -63.86 -33.14 8.95
C ILE A 41 -63.29 -33.77 10.23
N ALA A 42 -63.01 -35.08 10.21
CA ALA A 42 -62.41 -35.76 11.35
C ALA A 42 -61.00 -35.22 11.64
N ALA A 43 -60.18 -34.97 10.62
CA ALA A 43 -58.86 -34.37 10.74
C ALA A 43 -58.94 -32.93 11.26
N GLU A 44 -59.90 -32.12 10.81
CA GLU A 44 -60.13 -30.77 11.32
C GLU A 44 -60.54 -30.76 12.81
N ARG A 45 -61.37 -31.72 13.23
CA ARG A 45 -61.75 -31.89 14.65
C ARG A 45 -60.56 -32.36 15.49
N ALA A 46 -59.80 -33.33 14.99
CA ALA A 46 -58.59 -33.83 15.64
C ALA A 46 -57.55 -32.71 15.79
N ALA A 47 -57.30 -31.91 14.75
CA ALA A 47 -56.38 -30.78 14.80
C ALA A 47 -56.78 -29.75 15.86
N ARG A 48 -58.09 -29.44 15.98
CA ARG A 48 -58.62 -28.50 16.99
C ARG A 48 -58.60 -29.04 18.41
N LEU A 49 -58.62 -30.35 18.60
CA LEU A 49 -58.57 -30.98 19.93
C LEU A 49 -57.13 -31.29 20.38
N LEU A 50 -56.25 -31.61 19.44
CA LEU A 50 -54.88 -32.05 19.70
C LEU A 50 -53.84 -30.93 19.64
N TRP A 51 -54.21 -29.68 19.28
CA TRP A 51 -53.28 -28.55 19.28
C TRP A 51 -52.47 -28.32 20.57
N PRO A 52 -53.02 -28.53 21.77
CA PRO A 52 -52.22 -28.41 22.99
C PRO A 52 -51.15 -29.50 23.09
N VAL A 53 -51.41 -30.68 22.53
CA VAL A 53 -50.47 -31.83 22.59
C VAL A 53 -49.23 -31.56 21.76
N TRP A 54 -49.37 -31.19 20.49
CA TRP A 54 -48.18 -30.91 19.67
C TRP A 54 -47.49 -29.60 20.07
N THR A 55 -48.21 -28.62 20.61
CA THR A 55 -47.59 -27.43 21.21
C THR A 55 -46.72 -27.81 22.41
N ALA A 56 -47.23 -28.62 23.33
CA ALA A 56 -46.48 -29.10 24.50
C ALA A 56 -45.25 -29.94 24.09
N LEU A 57 -45.38 -30.81 23.08
CA LEU A 57 -44.27 -31.59 22.55
C LEU A 57 -43.20 -30.72 21.90
N LEU A 58 -43.58 -29.69 21.13
CA LEU A 58 -42.63 -28.76 20.51
C LEU A 58 -41.87 -27.92 21.55
N VAL A 59 -42.56 -27.45 22.60
CA VAL A 59 -41.91 -26.75 23.72
C VAL A 59 -40.93 -27.68 24.43
N LEU A 60 -41.33 -28.91 24.72
CA LEU A 60 -40.46 -29.90 25.35
C LEU A 60 -39.22 -30.19 24.48
N LEU A 61 -39.41 -30.38 23.18
CA LEU A 61 -38.33 -30.61 22.24
C LEU A 61 -37.36 -29.41 22.18
N ALA A 62 -37.88 -28.18 22.14
CA ALA A 62 -37.05 -26.98 22.17
C ALA A 62 -36.25 -26.85 23.47
N LEU A 63 -36.85 -27.19 24.62
CA LEU A 63 -36.17 -27.18 25.91
C LEU A 63 -35.08 -28.26 26.03
N ILE A 64 -35.32 -29.44 25.45
CA ILE A 64 -34.34 -30.52 25.40
C ILE A 64 -33.18 -30.14 24.48
N ALA A 65 -33.47 -29.76 23.24
CA ALA A 65 -32.46 -29.47 22.24
C ALA A 65 -31.65 -28.19 22.53
N SER A 66 -32.20 -27.26 23.32
CA SER A 66 -31.44 -26.10 23.83
C SER A 66 -30.52 -26.42 25.03
N GLY A 67 -30.59 -27.63 25.60
CA GLY A 67 -29.86 -28.00 26.82
C GLY A 67 -30.35 -27.26 28.08
N SER A 68 -31.46 -26.52 27.99
CA SER A 68 -31.98 -25.70 29.10
C SER A 68 -32.41 -26.55 30.29
N LEU A 69 -32.92 -27.77 30.04
CA LEU A 69 -33.33 -28.71 31.09
C LEU A 69 -32.18 -29.19 31.98
N VAL A 70 -30.94 -29.22 31.46
CA VAL A 70 -29.75 -29.66 32.22
C VAL A 70 -29.24 -28.56 33.16
N ARG A 71 -29.50 -27.28 32.85
CA ARG A 71 -29.05 -26.12 33.65
C ARG A 71 -29.93 -25.83 34.86
N VAL A 72 -31.09 -26.46 34.95
CA VAL A 72 -32.10 -26.21 35.99
C VAL A 72 -32.04 -27.35 37.01
N PRO A 73 -32.20 -27.09 38.33
CA PRO A 73 -32.24 -28.14 39.34
C PRO A 73 -33.20 -29.28 39.00
N ALA A 74 -32.80 -30.52 39.31
CA ALA A 74 -33.55 -31.72 38.95
C ALA A 74 -35.03 -31.67 39.37
N GLU A 75 -35.33 -31.14 40.55
CA GLU A 75 -36.70 -30.98 41.06
C GLU A 75 -37.60 -30.13 40.14
N LEU A 76 -37.04 -29.05 39.59
CA LEU A 76 -37.76 -28.17 38.66
C LEU A 76 -37.86 -28.79 37.26
N ALA A 77 -36.84 -29.51 36.81
CA ALA A 77 -36.87 -30.25 35.55
C ALA A 77 -37.93 -31.37 35.58
N TYR A 78 -37.98 -32.17 36.66
CA TYR A 78 -39.03 -33.16 36.88
C TYR A 78 -40.41 -32.52 37.04
N GLY A 79 -40.50 -31.37 37.72
CA GLY A 79 -41.72 -30.58 37.81
C GLY A 79 -42.25 -30.14 36.44
N LEU A 80 -41.37 -29.68 35.56
CA LEU A 80 -41.72 -29.23 34.20
C LEU A 80 -42.12 -30.41 33.30
N LEU A 81 -41.38 -31.52 33.36
CA LEU A 81 -41.73 -32.76 32.65
C LEU A 81 -43.08 -33.31 33.14
N GLY A 82 -43.31 -33.33 34.45
CA GLY A 82 -44.57 -33.74 35.06
C GLY A 82 -45.74 -32.83 34.64
N LEU A 83 -45.54 -31.51 34.65
CA LEU A 83 -46.54 -30.55 34.18
C LEU A 83 -46.88 -30.76 32.69
N THR A 84 -45.86 -30.94 31.85
CA THR A 84 -46.03 -31.18 30.41
C THR A 84 -46.78 -32.49 30.17
N ALA A 85 -46.46 -33.55 30.91
CA ALA A 85 -47.17 -34.83 30.86
C ALA A 85 -48.64 -34.68 31.29
N ILE A 86 -48.94 -33.91 32.35
CA ILE A 86 -50.31 -33.63 32.80
C ILE A 86 -51.08 -32.87 31.71
N VAL A 87 -50.47 -31.88 31.06
CA VAL A 87 -51.10 -31.13 29.96
C VAL A 87 -51.39 -32.04 28.77
N ILE A 88 -50.43 -32.89 28.39
CA ILE A 88 -50.61 -33.86 27.29
C ILE A 88 -51.72 -34.86 27.63
N LEU A 89 -51.68 -35.49 28.81
CA LEU A 89 -52.70 -36.45 29.24
C LEU A 89 -54.08 -35.81 29.39
N GLY A 90 -54.15 -34.58 29.90
CA GLY A 90 -55.38 -33.81 30.01
C GLY A 90 -55.96 -33.45 28.65
N ALA A 91 -55.12 -33.01 27.70
CA ALA A 91 -55.52 -32.70 26.34
C ALA A 91 -55.95 -33.95 25.57
N LEU A 92 -55.25 -35.08 25.72
CA LEU A 92 -55.62 -36.38 25.15
C LEU A 92 -56.93 -36.90 25.75
N GLY A 93 -57.12 -36.79 27.07
CA GLY A 93 -58.37 -37.18 27.75
C GLY A 93 -59.55 -36.31 27.31
N ARG A 94 -59.33 -35.00 27.15
CA ARG A 94 -60.32 -34.07 26.59
C ARG A 94 -60.64 -34.42 25.14
N ALA A 95 -59.62 -34.69 24.32
CA ALA A 95 -59.80 -35.11 22.94
C ALA A 95 -60.60 -36.41 22.86
N ALA A 96 -60.26 -37.44 23.65
CA ALA A 96 -60.99 -38.70 23.67
C ALA A 96 -62.46 -38.55 24.11
N ARG A 97 -62.76 -37.63 25.03
CA ARG A 97 -64.14 -37.37 25.50
C ARG A 97 -64.99 -36.54 24.53
N LEU A 98 -64.37 -35.58 23.84
CA LEU A 98 -65.07 -34.64 22.96
C LEU A 98 -64.98 -35.03 21.48
N PHE A 99 -64.19 -36.04 21.12
CA PHE A 99 -64.06 -36.48 19.75
C PHE A 99 -65.28 -37.31 19.33
N GLU A 100 -66.19 -36.64 18.63
CA GLU A 100 -67.30 -37.30 17.94
C GLU A 100 -66.94 -37.55 16.48
N MET A 101 -67.11 -38.79 16.03
CA MET A 101 -66.86 -39.14 14.64
C MET A 101 -67.92 -38.46 13.74
N PRO A 102 -67.54 -37.70 12.70
CA PRO A 102 -68.50 -36.97 11.88
C PRO A 102 -69.49 -37.93 11.21
N ASP A 103 -70.76 -37.55 11.17
CA ASP A 103 -71.79 -38.35 10.49
C ASP A 103 -71.72 -38.17 8.97
N LEU A 104 -72.23 -39.16 8.23
CA LEU A 104 -72.29 -39.13 6.76
C LEU A 104 -73.17 -37.99 6.24
N ALA A 105 -74.23 -37.62 6.97
CA ALA A 105 -75.04 -36.46 6.65
C ALA A 105 -74.26 -35.14 6.77
N GLU A 106 -73.30 -35.06 7.70
CA GLU A 106 -72.44 -33.88 7.87
C GLU A 106 -71.42 -33.77 6.74
N ALA A 107 -70.82 -34.90 6.33
CA ALA A 107 -69.93 -34.95 5.18
C ALA A 107 -70.63 -34.56 3.88
N ALA A 108 -71.90 -34.97 3.70
CA ALA A 108 -72.72 -34.57 2.56
C ALA A 108 -73.01 -33.06 2.56
N ARG A 109 -73.45 -32.51 3.68
CA ARG A 109 -73.65 -31.06 3.84
C ARG A 109 -72.37 -30.25 3.59
N ARG A 110 -71.20 -30.78 3.98
CA ARG A 110 -69.89 -30.14 3.72
C ARG A 110 -69.50 -30.21 2.26
N LEU A 111 -69.82 -31.31 1.55
CA LEU A 111 -69.53 -31.48 0.13
C LEU A 111 -70.44 -30.60 -0.77
N ASP A 112 -71.66 -30.32 -0.31
CA ASP A 112 -72.61 -29.42 -0.98
C ASP A 112 -72.45 -27.94 -0.60
N ARG A 113 -71.58 -27.62 0.37
CA ARG A 113 -71.36 -26.25 0.85
C ARG A 113 -70.92 -25.36 -0.32
N GLY A 114 -71.70 -24.31 -0.62
CA GLY A 114 -71.47 -23.41 -1.76
C GLY A 114 -72.26 -23.74 -3.02
N SER A 115 -73.18 -24.72 -2.97
CA SER A 115 -74.09 -25.03 -4.07
C SER A 115 -75.56 -24.81 -3.68
N ALA A 116 -76.34 -24.22 -4.58
CA ALA A 116 -77.77 -24.01 -4.36
C ALA A 116 -78.56 -25.32 -4.35
N ASP A 117 -78.10 -26.32 -5.11
CA ASP A 117 -78.88 -27.52 -5.43
C ASP A 117 -78.82 -28.63 -4.36
N HIS A 118 -77.89 -28.56 -3.40
CA HIS A 118 -77.72 -29.55 -2.32
C HIS A 118 -77.76 -31.01 -2.82
N ALA A 119 -77.17 -31.27 -3.99
CA ALA A 119 -77.37 -32.49 -4.76
C ALA A 119 -76.90 -33.77 -4.03
N VAL A 120 -75.85 -33.68 -3.20
CA VAL A 120 -75.33 -34.82 -2.43
C VAL A 120 -76.20 -35.13 -1.22
N ALA A 121 -76.72 -34.11 -0.54
CA ALA A 121 -77.65 -34.26 0.58
C ALA A 121 -78.99 -34.84 0.10
N THR A 122 -79.52 -34.36 -1.03
CA THR A 122 -80.76 -34.86 -1.64
C THR A 122 -80.65 -36.33 -2.10
N ARG A 123 -79.47 -36.73 -2.58
CA ARG A 123 -79.16 -38.14 -2.91
C ARG A 123 -79.20 -39.08 -1.70
N LEU A 124 -78.93 -38.56 -0.51
CA LEU A 124 -79.02 -39.31 0.74
C LEU A 124 -80.41 -39.21 1.39
N ASP A 125 -81.27 -38.35 0.86
CA ASP A 125 -82.61 -38.08 1.38
C ASP A 125 -83.63 -39.12 0.89
N ARG A 126 -84.76 -39.20 1.60
CA ARG A 126 -85.87 -40.11 1.28
C ARG A 126 -87.13 -39.30 1.05
N GLN A 127 -87.93 -39.74 0.09
CA GLN A 127 -89.25 -39.19 -0.14
C GLN A 127 -90.08 -39.26 1.16
N ALA A 128 -90.57 -38.11 1.63
CA ALA A 128 -91.29 -37.98 2.90
C ALA A 128 -92.75 -38.44 2.80
N SER A 129 -93.40 -38.24 1.65
CA SER A 129 -94.81 -38.55 1.39
C SER A 129 -95.04 -39.06 -0.04
N GLY A 130 -96.10 -39.83 -0.27
CA GLY A 130 -96.40 -40.37 -1.61
C GLY A 130 -95.56 -41.57 -2.02
N ARG A 131 -95.07 -42.37 -1.06
CA ARG A 131 -94.28 -43.58 -1.33
C ARG A 131 -95.09 -44.68 -2.02
N ASP A 132 -96.39 -44.75 -1.78
CA ASP A 132 -97.27 -45.78 -2.34
C ASP A 132 -97.82 -45.41 -3.73
N ASP A 133 -97.74 -44.13 -4.12
CA ASP A 133 -98.17 -43.64 -5.43
C ASP A 133 -97.07 -43.79 -6.50
N ALA A 134 -97.41 -44.45 -7.60
CA ALA A 134 -96.49 -44.72 -8.69
C ALA A 134 -96.05 -43.43 -9.41
N ALA A 135 -96.93 -42.44 -9.55
CA ALA A 135 -96.59 -41.17 -10.21
C ALA A 135 -95.61 -40.35 -9.38
N SER A 136 -95.85 -40.24 -8.07
CA SER A 136 -94.95 -39.56 -7.13
C SER A 136 -93.56 -40.22 -7.06
N ARG A 137 -93.48 -41.57 -7.07
CA ARG A 137 -92.21 -42.30 -7.15
C ARG A 137 -91.44 -42.00 -8.44
N ALA A 138 -92.12 -41.91 -9.58
CA ALA A 138 -91.49 -41.63 -10.87
C ALA A 138 -90.87 -40.22 -10.91
N VAL A 139 -91.55 -39.21 -10.37
CA VAL A 139 -91.01 -37.84 -10.26
C VAL A 139 -89.81 -37.79 -9.32
N TRP A 140 -89.88 -38.50 -8.18
CA TRP A 140 -88.75 -38.59 -7.24
C TRP A 140 -87.53 -39.28 -7.87
N GLN A 141 -87.73 -40.35 -8.65
CA GLN A 141 -86.66 -41.02 -9.38
C GLN A 141 -86.01 -40.10 -10.42
N ALA A 142 -86.81 -39.39 -11.22
CA ALA A 142 -86.30 -38.42 -12.19
C ALA A 142 -85.53 -37.26 -11.51
N HIS A 143 -85.96 -36.82 -10.33
CA HIS A 143 -85.23 -35.84 -9.53
C HIS A 143 -83.90 -36.40 -9.02
N GLN A 144 -83.88 -37.64 -8.53
CA GLN A 144 -82.66 -38.31 -8.06
C GLN A 144 -81.65 -38.58 -9.18
N GLU A 145 -82.09 -38.80 -10.41
CA GLU A 145 -81.25 -38.90 -11.61
C GLU A 145 -80.62 -37.56 -11.99
N ARG A 146 -81.37 -36.45 -11.92
CA ARG A 146 -80.80 -35.11 -12.14
C ARG A 146 -79.77 -34.74 -11.08
N MET A 147 -80.05 -35.06 -9.81
CA MET A 147 -79.11 -34.83 -8.72
C MET A 147 -77.87 -35.73 -8.81
N ALA A 148 -77.98 -36.91 -9.46
CA ALA A 148 -76.84 -37.76 -9.80
C ALA A 148 -75.80 -37.03 -10.64
N ALA A 149 -76.26 -36.47 -11.76
CA ALA A 149 -75.41 -35.80 -12.72
C ALA A 149 -74.77 -34.56 -12.10
N ALA A 150 -75.52 -33.82 -11.28
CA ALA A 150 -75.02 -32.66 -10.54
C ALA A 150 -74.01 -33.02 -9.43
N ALA A 151 -74.07 -34.24 -8.87
CA ALA A 151 -73.15 -34.70 -7.83
C ALA A 151 -71.85 -35.31 -8.39
N ALA A 152 -71.85 -35.83 -9.62
CA ALA A 152 -70.71 -36.55 -10.22
C ALA A 152 -69.42 -35.71 -10.35
N GLY A 153 -69.55 -34.39 -10.48
CA GLY A 153 -68.42 -33.46 -10.61
C GLY A 153 -67.91 -32.86 -9.29
N ARG A 154 -68.47 -33.23 -8.14
CA ARG A 154 -68.10 -32.61 -6.85
C ARG A 154 -66.69 -33.02 -6.44
N ARG A 155 -65.96 -32.10 -5.80
CA ARG A 155 -64.60 -32.34 -5.30
C ARG A 155 -64.59 -32.23 -3.79
N VAL A 156 -63.74 -33.04 -3.15
CA VAL A 156 -63.55 -33.01 -1.70
C VAL A 156 -63.07 -31.62 -1.30
N PRO A 157 -63.73 -30.94 -0.35
CA PRO A 157 -63.30 -29.63 0.11
C PRO A 157 -61.93 -29.74 0.81
N ARG A 158 -61.14 -28.67 0.72
CA ARG A 158 -59.84 -28.59 1.42
C ARG A 158 -60.06 -28.54 2.94
N PRO A 159 -59.16 -29.13 3.74
CA PRO A 159 -59.22 -29.02 5.19
C PRO A 159 -59.03 -27.57 5.63
N GLU A 160 -59.96 -27.05 6.43
CA GLU A 160 -59.96 -25.71 7.01
C GLU A 160 -60.08 -25.83 8.54
N PRO A 161 -59.03 -26.29 9.25
CA PRO A 161 -59.10 -26.56 10.68
C PRO A 161 -59.30 -25.31 11.56
N ASP A 162 -59.11 -24.10 11.00
CA ASP A 162 -59.32 -22.79 11.64
C ASP A 162 -58.84 -22.74 13.11
N LEU A 163 -57.55 -23.02 13.29
CA LEU A 163 -56.92 -23.11 14.61
C LEU A 163 -56.72 -21.75 15.29
N ALA A 164 -56.90 -20.64 14.56
CA ALA A 164 -56.77 -19.28 15.10
C ALA A 164 -57.83 -18.97 16.16
N LYS A 165 -59.04 -19.55 16.04
CA LYS A 165 -60.10 -19.41 17.05
C LYS A 165 -59.80 -20.17 18.35
N SER A 166 -59.06 -21.27 18.27
CA SER A 166 -58.71 -22.10 19.42
C SER A 166 -57.40 -21.68 20.10
N ASP A 167 -56.55 -20.92 19.40
CA ASP A 167 -55.28 -20.39 19.90
C ASP A 167 -55.18 -18.87 19.62
N PRO A 168 -55.84 -18.02 20.43
CA PRO A 168 -55.84 -16.57 20.22
C PRO A 168 -54.48 -15.90 20.42
N TRP A 169 -53.61 -16.51 21.23
CA TRP A 169 -52.29 -15.98 21.57
C TRP A 169 -51.18 -16.50 20.65
N GLY A 170 -51.48 -17.45 19.76
CA GLY A 170 -50.51 -18.02 18.84
C GLY A 170 -49.46 -18.90 19.51
N LEU A 171 -49.79 -19.54 20.64
CA LEU A 171 -48.87 -20.39 21.42
C LEU A 171 -48.28 -21.51 20.56
N ARG A 172 -49.04 -22.05 19.61
CA ARG A 172 -48.54 -23.09 18.69
C ARG A 172 -47.43 -22.57 17.77
N LEU A 173 -47.55 -21.30 17.34
CA LEU A 173 -46.56 -20.67 16.46
C LEU A 173 -45.31 -20.29 17.26
N MET A 174 -45.47 -19.80 18.50
CA MET A 174 -44.34 -19.56 19.41
C MET A 174 -43.54 -20.85 19.68
N ALA A 175 -44.23 -21.96 19.96
CA ALA A 175 -43.60 -23.26 20.16
C ALA A 175 -42.89 -23.75 18.89
N LEU A 176 -43.51 -23.58 17.72
CA LEU A 176 -42.92 -23.93 16.44
C LEU A 176 -41.68 -23.08 16.11
N THR A 177 -41.74 -21.76 16.34
CA THR A 177 -40.59 -20.87 16.12
C THR A 177 -39.45 -21.17 17.08
N ALA A 178 -39.75 -21.49 18.34
CA ALA A 178 -38.74 -21.89 19.30
C ALA A 178 -38.05 -23.20 18.87
N ALA A 179 -38.83 -24.21 18.46
CA ALA A 179 -38.28 -25.46 17.96
C ALA A 179 -37.47 -25.26 16.67
N ALA A 180 -37.93 -24.44 15.73
CA ALA A 180 -37.23 -24.15 14.48
C ALA A 180 -35.93 -23.37 14.72
N ALA A 181 -35.93 -22.38 15.62
CA ALA A 181 -34.73 -21.64 16.01
C ALA A 181 -33.68 -22.61 16.57
N VAL A 182 -34.07 -23.47 17.51
CA VAL A 182 -33.15 -24.46 18.08
C VAL A 182 -32.61 -25.41 17.01
N LEU A 183 -33.42 -25.85 16.04
CA LEU A 183 -32.96 -26.71 14.94
C LEU A 183 -31.97 -26.02 13.99
N ILE A 184 -32.12 -24.73 13.72
CA ILE A 184 -31.20 -23.97 12.84
C ILE A 184 -29.85 -23.76 13.54
N PHE A 185 -29.86 -23.49 14.84
CA PHE A 185 -28.66 -23.26 15.64
C PHE A 185 -28.06 -24.56 16.20
N LEU A 186 -28.64 -25.72 15.89
CA LEU A 186 -28.12 -27.01 16.33
C LEU A 186 -26.86 -27.35 15.53
N ARG A 187 -25.71 -27.38 16.20
CA ARG A 187 -24.42 -27.74 15.60
C ARG A 187 -24.45 -29.24 15.23
N PRO A 188 -24.22 -29.65 13.96
CA PRO A 188 -24.14 -31.06 13.60
C PRO A 188 -22.89 -31.68 14.25
N GLY A 189 -23.08 -32.65 15.15
CA GLY A 189 -22.00 -33.32 15.90
C GLY A 189 -22.20 -33.40 17.42
N ALA A 190 -23.25 -32.78 17.97
CA ALA A 190 -23.61 -32.99 19.38
C ALA A 190 -24.41 -34.30 19.53
N ASP A 191 -23.70 -35.42 19.69
CA ASP A 191 -24.29 -36.67 20.15
C ASP A 191 -24.68 -36.51 21.62
N VAL A 192 -25.84 -35.91 21.89
CA VAL A 192 -26.39 -35.86 23.25
C VAL A 192 -27.21 -37.14 23.46
N PRO A 193 -26.68 -38.16 24.14
CA PRO A 193 -27.44 -39.38 24.40
C PRO A 193 -28.67 -39.04 25.24
N LEU A 194 -29.80 -39.69 24.96
CA LEU A 194 -31.06 -39.46 25.69
C LEU A 194 -30.93 -39.67 27.21
N SER A 195 -29.89 -40.39 27.66
CA SER A 195 -29.54 -40.61 29.07
C SER A 195 -29.02 -39.35 29.78
N ASP A 196 -28.36 -38.43 29.07
CA ASP A 196 -27.81 -37.19 29.66
C ASP A 196 -28.87 -36.08 29.77
N VAL A 197 -29.99 -36.24 29.05
CA VAL A 197 -31.12 -35.30 29.05
C VAL A 197 -32.06 -35.54 30.25
N LEU A 198 -32.07 -36.76 30.81
CA LEU A 198 -32.86 -37.09 32.00
C LEU A 198 -32.01 -36.88 33.25
N PRO A 199 -32.39 -35.97 34.18
CA PRO A 199 -31.58 -35.68 35.36
C PRO A 199 -31.60 -36.88 36.32
N SER A 200 -30.63 -37.79 36.19
CA SER A 200 -30.42 -38.88 37.14
C SER A 200 -30.39 -38.34 38.58
N GLY A 201 -31.08 -39.01 39.51
CA GLY A 201 -31.35 -38.54 40.88
C GLY A 201 -30.12 -38.19 41.73
N PRO A 202 -30.32 -37.74 42.98
CA PRO A 202 -29.24 -37.18 43.78
C PRO A 202 -28.34 -38.29 44.34
N ALA A 203 -27.25 -38.59 43.65
CA ALA A 203 -25.97 -39.02 44.22
C ALA A 203 -24.98 -39.32 43.09
N GLY A 204 -23.87 -38.60 43.11
CA GLY A 204 -22.76 -38.77 42.18
C GLY A 204 -22.33 -37.41 41.69
N THR A 205 -21.37 -36.80 42.39
CA THR A 205 -20.45 -35.86 41.78
C THR A 205 -19.91 -36.50 40.52
N THR A 206 -20.52 -36.19 39.37
CA THR A 206 -19.88 -36.35 38.09
C THR A 206 -18.71 -35.39 38.11
N VAL A 207 -17.55 -35.91 38.49
CA VAL A 207 -16.27 -35.33 38.11
C VAL A 207 -16.40 -35.03 36.62
N ALA A 208 -16.16 -33.78 36.25
CA ALA A 208 -16.23 -33.30 34.90
C ALA A 208 -15.52 -34.31 33.99
N SER A 209 -16.24 -34.87 33.02
CA SER A 209 -15.67 -35.69 31.95
C SER A 209 -14.88 -34.79 30.99
N GLY A 210 -13.84 -34.14 31.51
CA GLY A 210 -12.66 -33.81 30.73
C GLY A 210 -11.69 -34.99 30.84
N PRO A 211 -10.74 -35.14 29.91
CA PRO A 211 -9.69 -36.14 30.05
C PRO A 211 -9.00 -35.95 31.41
N ALA A 212 -8.64 -37.05 32.09
CA ALA A 212 -7.94 -37.01 33.37
C ALA A 212 -6.54 -36.37 33.26
N PHE A 213 -6.12 -36.01 32.05
CA PHE A 213 -4.86 -35.39 31.73
C PHE A 213 -4.98 -34.45 30.51
N GLU A 214 -4.06 -33.49 30.43
CA GLU A 214 -3.82 -32.59 29.31
C GLU A 214 -2.38 -32.80 28.83
N ALA A 215 -2.17 -32.82 27.52
CA ALA A 215 -0.84 -32.99 26.94
C ALA A 215 -0.64 -31.99 25.79
N TRP A 216 0.45 -31.24 25.84
CA TRP A 216 0.79 -30.17 24.91
C TRP A 216 2.19 -30.41 24.35
N ALA A 217 2.37 -30.15 23.06
CA ALA A 217 3.69 -30.02 22.43
C ALA A 217 3.84 -28.58 21.94
N GLU A 218 4.72 -27.81 22.59
CA GLU A 218 4.96 -26.40 22.32
C GLU A 218 6.31 -26.26 21.60
N PRO A 219 6.31 -25.99 20.28
CA PRO A 219 7.54 -25.74 19.54
C PRO A 219 8.28 -24.50 20.08
N PRO A 220 9.60 -24.38 19.86
CA PRO A 220 10.32 -23.16 20.20
C PRO A 220 9.72 -21.92 19.51
N ASP A 221 9.68 -20.78 20.21
CA ASP A 221 9.06 -19.54 19.74
C ASP A 221 9.55 -19.11 18.35
N TYR A 222 10.84 -19.32 18.08
CA TYR A 222 11.46 -18.95 16.80
C TYR A 222 10.90 -19.68 15.58
N THR A 223 10.30 -20.85 15.79
CA THR A 223 9.76 -21.66 14.67
C THR A 223 8.44 -21.12 14.13
N GLY A 224 7.78 -20.20 14.87
CA GLY A 224 6.48 -19.63 14.51
C GLY A 224 5.33 -20.65 14.43
N LYS A 225 5.56 -21.91 14.83
CA LYS A 225 4.57 -22.99 14.77
C LYS A 225 3.65 -22.95 15.99
N PRO A 226 2.33 -23.15 15.82
CA PRO A 226 1.41 -23.20 16.95
C PRO A 226 1.66 -24.43 17.82
N GLY A 227 1.40 -24.30 19.12
CA GLY A 227 1.38 -25.44 20.04
C GLY A 227 0.32 -26.47 19.65
N LEU A 228 0.69 -27.75 19.71
CA LEU A 228 -0.18 -28.88 19.39
C LEU A 228 -0.77 -29.47 20.68
N TYR A 229 -2.10 -29.56 20.74
CA TYR A 229 -2.78 -30.27 21.82
C TYR A 229 -2.89 -31.77 21.47
N LEU A 230 -2.16 -32.61 22.20
CA LEU A 230 -1.96 -34.02 21.85
C LEU A 230 -3.19 -34.88 22.11
N VAL A 231 -4.07 -34.48 23.03
CA VAL A 231 -5.28 -35.24 23.38
C VAL A 231 -6.33 -35.22 22.26
N GLU A 232 -6.34 -34.16 21.45
CA GLU A 232 -7.22 -34.05 20.27
C GLU A 232 -6.55 -34.56 18.98
N ALA A 233 -5.23 -34.76 19.01
CA ALA A 233 -4.49 -35.35 17.91
C ALA A 233 -4.75 -36.87 17.84
N GLU A 234 -5.17 -37.37 16.67
CA GLU A 234 -5.43 -38.79 16.45
C GLU A 234 -4.23 -39.67 16.88
N ALA A 235 -4.42 -40.46 17.93
CA ALA A 235 -3.43 -41.43 18.41
C ALA A 235 -3.02 -42.40 17.27
N GLY A 236 -1.72 -42.69 17.19
CA GLY A 236 -1.13 -43.57 16.17
C GLY A 236 -0.67 -42.90 14.86
N LYS A 237 -0.92 -41.60 14.64
CA LYS A 237 -0.32 -40.84 13.52
C LYS A 237 1.08 -40.32 13.88
N THR A 238 1.99 -40.30 12.90
CA THR A 238 3.30 -39.66 13.04
C THR A 238 3.15 -38.15 12.92
N LEU A 239 3.47 -37.42 13.99
CA LEU A 239 3.45 -35.96 14.05
C LEU A 239 4.87 -35.42 13.86
N SER A 240 5.05 -34.36 13.07
CA SER A 240 6.37 -33.73 12.90
C SER A 240 6.48 -32.49 13.77
N VAL A 241 7.51 -32.42 14.60
CA VAL A 241 7.78 -31.30 15.51
C VAL A 241 9.22 -30.82 15.33
N PRO A 242 9.52 -29.52 15.49
CA PRO A 242 10.91 -29.06 15.48
C PRO A 242 11.73 -29.65 16.64
N GLU A 243 13.05 -29.75 16.46
CA GLU A 243 13.97 -29.99 17.56
C GLU A 243 13.79 -28.93 18.66
N GLY A 244 13.96 -29.32 19.93
CA GLY A 244 13.76 -28.41 21.06
C GLY A 244 12.30 -28.17 21.46
N THR A 245 11.33 -28.84 20.81
CA THR A 245 9.91 -28.79 21.20
C THR A 245 9.73 -29.27 22.64
N ARG A 246 9.06 -28.45 23.46
CA ARG A 246 8.75 -28.76 24.85
C ARG A 246 7.43 -29.51 24.93
N PHE A 247 7.47 -30.70 25.53
CA PHE A 247 6.29 -31.48 25.82
C PHE A 247 5.90 -31.28 27.28
N THR A 248 4.65 -30.93 27.54
CA THR A 248 4.11 -30.77 28.89
C THR A 248 2.88 -31.64 29.04
N VAL A 249 2.91 -32.54 30.02
CA VAL A 249 1.81 -33.42 30.38
C VAL A 249 1.36 -33.05 31.78
N ARG A 250 0.08 -32.76 31.95
CA ARG A 250 -0.52 -32.43 33.24
C ARG A 250 -1.68 -33.36 33.51
N ALA A 251 -1.60 -34.13 34.59
CA ALA A 251 -2.67 -34.99 35.06
C ALA A 251 -3.40 -34.34 36.25
N TYR A 252 -4.73 -34.51 36.30
CA TYR A 252 -5.60 -33.99 37.34
C TYR A 252 -6.31 -35.14 38.07
N GLY A 253 -6.19 -35.19 39.39
CA GLY A 253 -6.83 -36.20 40.24
C GLY A 253 -5.86 -37.14 40.98
N ASP A 254 -6.43 -38.14 41.63
CA ASP A 254 -5.70 -39.26 42.27
C ASP A 254 -5.59 -40.38 41.22
N THR A 255 -4.72 -40.17 40.24
CA THR A 255 -4.64 -40.97 39.01
C THR A 255 -3.28 -41.67 38.92
N ASP A 256 -3.28 -43.00 38.74
CA ASP A 256 -2.06 -43.81 38.49
C ASP A 256 -1.64 -43.73 37.01
N LEU A 257 -1.37 -42.52 36.51
CA LEU A 257 -0.89 -42.30 35.14
C LEU A 257 0.62 -42.59 35.06
N GLU A 258 1.00 -43.51 34.16
CA GLU A 258 2.41 -43.77 33.83
C GLU A 258 2.76 -43.13 32.49
N LEU A 259 3.79 -42.26 32.50
CA LEU A 259 4.37 -41.65 31.32
C LEU A 259 5.62 -42.44 30.92
N THR A 260 5.66 -42.94 29.70
CA THR A 260 6.87 -43.50 29.08
C THR A 260 7.19 -42.69 27.84
N GLU A 261 8.42 -42.19 27.74
CA GLU A 261 8.86 -41.41 26.59
C GLU A 261 10.26 -41.83 26.15
N THR A 262 10.52 -41.69 24.86
CA THR A 262 11.81 -42.01 24.22
C THR A 262 12.40 -40.83 23.45
N LEU A 263 11.79 -39.64 23.60
CA LEU A 263 12.06 -38.42 22.84
C LEU A 263 13.19 -37.58 23.44
N SER A 264 13.35 -37.60 24.76
CA SER A 264 14.38 -36.82 25.46
C SER A 264 15.68 -37.62 25.70
N GLY A 265 15.63 -38.94 25.51
CA GLY A 265 16.74 -39.86 25.83
C GLY A 265 16.96 -40.07 27.33
N THR A 266 16.13 -39.49 28.20
CA THR A 266 16.13 -39.67 29.65
C THR A 266 14.73 -40.09 30.09
N ASP A 267 14.58 -40.97 31.08
CA ASP A 267 13.23 -41.34 31.56
C ASP A 267 12.58 -40.15 32.29
N ALA A 268 11.74 -39.38 31.60
CA ALA A 268 10.93 -38.33 32.21
C ALA A 268 9.72 -38.93 32.93
N ALA A 269 9.55 -38.58 34.21
CA ALA A 269 8.44 -39.05 35.04
C ALA A 269 7.53 -37.89 35.47
N LEU A 270 6.26 -38.21 35.72
CA LEU A 270 5.29 -37.26 36.28
C LEU A 270 5.64 -36.96 37.74
N ALA A 271 5.78 -35.68 38.07
CA ALA A 271 6.08 -35.21 39.42
C ALA A 271 4.90 -34.39 40.00
N PRO A 272 4.61 -34.48 41.30
CA PRO A 272 3.54 -33.70 41.92
C PRO A 272 3.91 -32.22 42.00
N VAL A 273 3.11 -31.36 41.36
CA VAL A 273 3.27 -29.90 41.40
C VAL A 273 2.33 -29.25 42.43
N SER A 274 1.13 -29.83 42.64
CA SER A 274 0.19 -29.40 43.69
C SER A 274 -0.74 -30.55 44.14
N GLN A 275 -1.61 -30.32 45.13
CA GLN A 275 -2.52 -31.37 45.61
C GLN A 275 -3.46 -31.83 44.49
N GLY A 276 -3.27 -33.08 44.04
CA GLY A 276 -4.06 -33.67 42.96
C GLY A 276 -3.66 -33.22 41.55
N VAL A 277 -2.44 -32.68 41.35
CA VAL A 277 -1.91 -32.35 40.01
C VAL A 277 -0.48 -32.88 39.86
N LEU A 278 -0.29 -33.76 38.88
CA LEU A 278 1.02 -34.26 38.46
C LEU A 278 1.40 -33.60 37.14
N GLU A 279 2.67 -33.22 36.98
CA GLU A 279 3.19 -32.59 35.77
C GLU A 279 4.51 -33.25 35.36
N GLY A 280 4.66 -33.52 34.07
CA GLY A 280 5.91 -33.97 33.45
C GLY A 280 6.25 -33.06 32.30
N THR A 281 7.47 -32.53 32.28
CA THR A 281 7.97 -31.70 31.18
C THR A 281 9.28 -32.29 30.67
N PHE A 282 9.39 -32.46 29.35
CA PHE A 282 10.60 -32.92 28.67
C PHE A 282 10.76 -32.22 27.33
N ILE A 283 11.96 -32.27 26.76
CA ILE A 283 12.31 -31.62 25.48
C ILE A 283 12.66 -32.72 24.47
N ALA A 284 12.13 -32.63 23.26
CA ALA A 284 12.49 -33.57 22.20
C ALA A 284 13.88 -33.23 21.62
N THR A 285 14.79 -34.22 21.69
CA THR A 285 16.15 -34.16 21.12
C THR A 285 16.33 -35.14 19.97
N GLY A 286 15.37 -36.04 19.74
CA GLY A 286 15.41 -36.96 18.62
C GLY A 286 14.07 -37.66 18.41
N ASN A 287 14.02 -38.45 17.33
CA ASN A 287 12.83 -39.23 16.97
C ASN A 287 12.46 -40.24 18.05
N GLY A 288 11.17 -40.33 18.35
CA GLY A 288 10.71 -41.21 19.42
C GLY A 288 9.19 -41.31 19.50
N GLU A 289 8.76 -42.01 20.52
CA GLU A 289 7.36 -42.16 20.89
C GLU A 289 7.11 -41.70 22.33
N MET A 290 5.91 -41.15 22.53
CA MET A 290 5.35 -40.84 23.83
C MET A 290 4.16 -41.76 24.05
N ILE A 291 4.20 -42.49 25.16
CA ILE A 291 3.16 -43.43 25.55
C ILE A 291 2.66 -43.00 26.93
N LEU A 292 1.36 -42.78 27.02
CA LEU A 292 0.68 -42.53 28.29
C LEU A 292 -0.26 -43.71 28.57
N SER A 293 -0.20 -44.27 29.77
CA SER A 293 -1.07 -45.39 30.17
C SER A 293 -1.81 -45.12 31.48
N GLU A 294 -3.10 -45.43 31.48
CA GLU A 294 -4.00 -45.31 32.64
C GLU A 294 -4.89 -46.54 32.72
N GLY A 295 -4.78 -47.35 33.78
CA GLY A 295 -5.75 -48.41 34.09
C GLY A 295 -6.04 -49.45 32.98
N GLY A 296 -5.19 -49.56 31.95
CA GLY A 296 -5.36 -50.45 30.79
C GLY A 296 -5.69 -49.74 29.46
N GLU A 297 -5.98 -48.43 29.47
CA GLU A 297 -6.00 -47.60 28.26
C GLU A 297 -4.60 -47.05 27.98
N THR A 298 -4.25 -46.92 26.70
CA THR A 298 -2.92 -46.46 26.26
C THR A 298 -3.08 -45.50 25.08
N TRP A 299 -2.42 -44.35 25.18
CA TRP A 299 -2.33 -43.36 24.12
C TRP A 299 -0.90 -43.36 23.57
N ASP A 300 -0.74 -43.69 22.27
CA ASP A 300 0.55 -43.68 21.58
C ASP A 300 0.65 -42.51 20.59
N TRP A 301 1.71 -41.73 20.71
CA TRP A 301 2.08 -40.71 19.74
C TRP A 301 3.50 -40.96 19.25
N ARG A 302 3.69 -40.95 17.93
CA ARG A 302 5.01 -41.04 17.30
C ARG A 302 5.40 -39.67 16.78
N PHE A 303 6.59 -39.19 17.13
CA PHE A 303 7.08 -37.89 16.68
C PHE A 303 8.31 -38.03 15.79
N ASN A 304 8.29 -37.29 14.68
CA ASN A 304 9.44 -37.06 13.83
C ASN A 304 10.00 -35.66 14.15
N VAL A 305 11.18 -35.60 14.72
CA VAL A 305 11.87 -34.36 15.07
C VAL A 305 12.57 -33.83 13.82
N LEU A 306 12.26 -32.59 13.45
CA LEU A 306 12.94 -31.88 12.36
C LEU A 306 14.16 -31.16 12.93
N ASP A 307 15.34 -31.60 12.51
CA ASP A 307 16.62 -30.97 12.86
C ASP A 307 16.67 -29.54 12.31
N ASP A 308 17.21 -28.64 13.12
CA ASP A 308 17.37 -27.21 12.81
C ASP A 308 18.73 -26.97 12.13
N ARG A 309 18.74 -26.35 10.93
CA ARG A 309 19.97 -26.22 10.14
C ARG A 309 20.64 -24.88 10.40
N PRO A 310 21.98 -24.83 10.44
CA PRO A 310 22.67 -23.55 10.62
C PRO A 310 22.45 -22.65 9.40
N PRO A 311 22.43 -21.32 9.61
CA PRO A 311 22.22 -20.36 8.54
C PRO A 311 23.41 -20.38 7.58
N VAL A 312 23.16 -19.97 6.33
CA VAL A 312 24.17 -19.86 5.28
C VAL A 312 24.23 -18.42 4.80
N VAL A 313 25.44 -17.89 4.63
CA VAL A 313 25.69 -16.57 4.07
C VAL A 313 26.66 -16.68 2.90
N GLU A 314 26.37 -15.97 1.82
CA GLU A 314 27.20 -15.89 0.62
C GLU A 314 27.38 -14.43 0.20
N VAL A 315 28.57 -14.07 -0.24
CA VAL A 315 28.85 -12.75 -0.80
C VAL A 315 28.58 -12.79 -2.29
N GLU A 316 27.72 -11.91 -2.79
CA GLU A 316 27.40 -11.78 -4.21
C GLU A 316 28.29 -10.72 -4.87
N GLY A 317 29.04 -11.11 -5.90
CA GLY A 317 29.96 -10.20 -6.60
C GLY A 317 31.20 -9.80 -5.79
N ASP A 318 31.92 -8.82 -6.33
CA ASP A 318 33.03 -8.13 -5.68
C ASP A 318 32.52 -6.81 -5.07
N PRO A 319 33.13 -6.29 -3.99
CA PRO A 319 32.71 -5.02 -3.41
C PRO A 319 32.89 -3.86 -4.40
N GLU A 320 31.86 -3.06 -4.54
CA GLU A 320 31.85 -1.87 -5.39
C GLU A 320 32.31 -0.64 -4.59
N ARG A 321 32.82 0.35 -5.30
CA ARG A 321 33.33 1.61 -4.72
C ARG A 321 32.53 2.78 -5.27
N SER A 322 32.07 3.65 -4.37
CA SER A 322 31.50 4.96 -4.71
C SER A 322 32.57 6.07 -4.64
N VAL A 323 32.38 7.23 -5.30
CA VAL A 323 33.36 8.34 -5.33
C VAL A 323 33.63 8.92 -3.93
N GLY A 324 32.65 8.84 -3.03
CA GLY A 324 32.82 9.19 -1.61
C GLY A 324 33.82 8.28 -0.86
N GLY A 325 34.26 7.19 -1.50
CA GLY A 325 35.06 6.13 -0.89
C GLY A 325 34.24 5.18 -0.02
N ASP A 326 32.92 5.15 -0.23
CA ASP A 326 32.04 4.15 0.38
C ASP A 326 32.25 2.81 -0.33
N MET A 327 32.29 1.75 0.47
CA MET A 327 32.26 0.38 -0.01
C MET A 327 30.81 -0.09 0.00
N GLU A 328 30.31 -0.55 -1.14
CA GLU A 328 29.04 -1.27 -1.23
C GLU A 328 29.30 -2.75 -1.45
N LEU A 329 28.65 -3.62 -0.66
CA LEU A 329 28.74 -5.05 -0.84
C LEU A 329 27.38 -5.73 -0.71
N THR A 330 27.04 -6.52 -1.72
CA THR A 330 25.83 -7.34 -1.75
C THR A 330 26.10 -8.72 -1.14
N PHE A 331 25.19 -9.18 -0.29
CA PHE A 331 25.25 -10.51 0.31
C PHE A 331 23.87 -11.16 0.34
N ALA A 332 23.86 -12.49 0.28
CA ALA A 332 22.67 -13.32 0.41
C ALA A 332 22.76 -14.14 1.69
N ALA A 333 21.65 -14.22 2.44
CA ALA A 333 21.56 -15.01 3.66
C ALA A 333 20.32 -15.91 3.63
N ARG A 334 20.50 -17.17 4.05
CA ARG A 334 19.47 -18.22 4.00
C ARG A 334 19.41 -19.04 5.27
N ASP A 335 18.21 -19.31 5.75
CA ASP A 335 17.95 -20.10 6.95
C ASP A 335 16.52 -20.69 6.91
N ASP A 336 16.26 -21.83 7.54
CA ASP A 336 14.91 -22.45 7.53
C ASP A 336 13.94 -21.84 8.54
N TYR A 337 14.42 -21.15 9.58
CA TYR A 337 13.61 -20.41 10.54
C TYR A 337 13.90 -18.89 10.58
N GLY A 338 14.85 -18.45 9.77
CA GLY A 338 15.18 -17.07 9.48
C GLY A 338 16.33 -16.51 10.31
N VAL A 339 17.09 -15.61 9.69
CA VAL A 339 18.28 -14.99 10.30
C VAL A 339 17.89 -13.88 11.29
N VAL A 340 18.51 -13.89 12.48
CA VAL A 340 18.25 -12.94 13.57
C VAL A 340 19.32 -11.85 13.68
N SER A 341 20.57 -12.12 13.34
CA SER A 341 21.61 -11.10 13.27
C SER A 341 22.66 -11.47 12.24
N GLY A 342 23.32 -10.48 11.67
CA GLY A 342 24.50 -10.70 10.83
C GLY A 342 25.57 -9.66 11.16
N GLN A 343 26.84 -10.05 11.03
CA GLN A 343 27.99 -9.19 11.24
C GLN A 343 29.02 -9.42 10.13
N ALA A 344 29.59 -8.34 9.63
CA ALA A 344 30.76 -8.36 8.78
C ALA A 344 31.98 -8.02 9.64
N ARG A 345 32.99 -8.90 9.62
CA ARG A 345 34.28 -8.70 10.26
C ARG A 345 35.36 -8.56 9.19
N ILE A 346 36.04 -7.42 9.15
CA ILE A 346 37.16 -7.17 8.25
C ILE A 346 38.46 -7.20 9.05
N THR A 347 39.41 -8.00 8.59
CA THR A 347 40.77 -8.11 9.16
C THR A 347 41.83 -7.91 8.10
N LEU A 348 43.00 -7.40 8.47
CA LEU A 348 44.10 -7.19 7.53
C LEU A 348 44.71 -8.54 7.07
N ASP A 349 44.83 -8.74 5.76
CA ASP A 349 45.51 -9.92 5.21
C ASP A 349 47.03 -9.66 5.14
N MET A 350 47.73 -10.17 6.14
CA MET A 350 49.19 -10.06 6.25
C MET A 350 49.94 -10.89 5.20
N ALA A 351 49.31 -11.90 4.58
CA ALA A 351 49.95 -12.78 3.61
C ALA A 351 49.92 -12.20 2.19
N ALA A 352 48.85 -11.49 1.83
CA ALA A 352 48.72 -10.80 0.55
C ALA A 352 49.44 -9.44 0.51
N LEU A 353 49.79 -8.87 1.67
CA LEU A 353 50.37 -7.53 1.77
C LEU A 353 51.80 -7.42 1.23
N ASP A 354 52.03 -6.43 0.36
CA ASP A 354 53.36 -6.06 -0.11
C ASP A 354 54.08 -5.11 0.87
N ARG A 355 54.95 -5.69 1.72
CA ARG A 355 55.64 -5.00 2.82
C ARG A 355 56.87 -4.20 2.37
N ARG A 356 56.66 -3.12 1.61
CA ARG A 356 57.71 -2.18 1.19
C ARG A 356 57.56 -0.80 1.86
N TYR A 357 58.67 -0.07 1.91
CA TYR A 357 58.74 1.31 2.43
C TYR A 357 58.12 1.47 3.84
N GLY A 358 57.00 2.19 3.97
CA GLY A 358 56.32 2.40 5.25
C GLY A 358 55.56 1.19 5.78
N LEU A 359 55.35 0.15 4.97
CA LEU A 359 54.72 -1.12 5.39
C LEU A 359 55.76 -2.19 5.79
N ALA A 360 57.05 -1.86 5.72
CA ALA A 360 58.14 -2.74 6.13
C ALA A 360 58.13 -3.10 7.64
N PRO A 361 57.96 -2.16 8.60
CA PRO A 361 57.89 -2.51 10.01
C PRO A 361 56.60 -3.28 10.32
N ASP A 362 56.58 -4.02 11.44
CA ASP A 362 55.37 -4.73 11.86
C ASP A 362 54.27 -3.72 12.26
N PRO A 363 53.02 -3.93 11.81
CA PRO A 363 51.92 -3.03 12.13
C PRO A 363 51.59 -3.08 13.62
N VAL A 364 51.04 -1.97 14.13
CA VAL A 364 50.36 -1.98 15.43
C VAL A 364 49.11 -2.85 15.31
N GLU A 365 48.94 -3.80 16.23
CA GLU A 365 47.72 -4.62 16.32
C GLU A 365 46.51 -3.72 16.52
N ARG A 366 45.51 -3.86 15.64
CA ARG A 366 44.24 -3.13 15.69
C ARG A 366 43.09 -4.14 15.75
N PRO A 367 41.99 -3.80 16.42
CA PRO A 367 40.80 -4.65 16.41
C PRO A 367 40.27 -4.78 14.97
N ALA A 368 39.59 -5.90 14.71
CA ALA A 368 38.87 -6.08 13.46
C ALA A 368 37.78 -5.01 13.33
N ILE A 369 37.48 -4.60 12.09
CA ILE A 369 36.33 -3.74 11.82
C ILE A 369 35.10 -4.63 11.89
N GLU A 370 34.15 -4.32 12.78
CA GLU A 370 32.91 -5.07 12.95
C GLU A 370 31.74 -4.17 12.55
N ILE A 371 30.92 -4.65 11.60
CA ILE A 371 29.78 -3.93 11.04
C ILE A 371 28.58 -4.83 11.14
N ASP A 372 27.45 -4.31 11.61
CA ASP A 372 26.21 -5.06 11.63
C ASP A 372 25.62 -5.12 10.22
N LEU A 373 25.35 -6.33 9.73
CA LEU A 373 24.75 -6.52 8.42
C LEU A 373 23.28 -6.08 8.46
N PRO A 374 22.80 -5.33 7.43
CA PRO A 374 21.41 -4.95 7.33
C PRO A 374 20.53 -6.18 7.17
N ARG A 375 19.25 -6.02 7.52
CA ARG A 375 18.24 -7.08 7.39
C ARG A 375 16.97 -6.47 6.84
N PRO A 376 16.18 -7.24 6.08
CA PRO A 376 14.92 -6.76 5.56
C PRO A 376 14.00 -6.34 6.71
N LEU A 377 13.57 -5.07 6.67
CA LEU A 377 12.62 -4.50 7.63
C LEU A 377 11.22 -5.14 7.49
N THR A 378 10.90 -5.56 6.27
CA THR A 378 9.65 -6.22 5.88
C THR A 378 9.96 -7.31 4.87
N GLY A 379 9.40 -8.50 5.05
CA GLY A 379 9.63 -9.62 4.16
C GLY A 379 10.04 -10.89 4.91
N ALA A 380 10.32 -11.92 4.13
CA ALA A 380 10.74 -13.22 4.63
C ALA A 380 12.23 -13.15 5.03
N ARG A 381 12.60 -13.77 6.15
CA ARG A 381 13.99 -13.74 6.71
C ARG A 381 14.73 -15.06 6.50
N ASP A 382 14.07 -16.00 5.84
CA ASP A 382 14.50 -17.33 5.46
C ASP A 382 15.35 -17.32 4.18
N ASP A 383 15.13 -16.38 3.27
CA ASP A 383 15.97 -16.15 2.09
C ASP A 383 15.90 -14.69 1.67
N TYR A 384 17.01 -13.96 1.80
CA TYR A 384 17.08 -12.56 1.38
C TYR A 384 18.46 -12.17 0.85
N THR A 385 18.45 -11.17 -0.02
CA THR A 385 19.64 -10.49 -0.56
C THR A 385 19.54 -9.01 -0.19
N GLU A 386 20.60 -8.47 0.41
CA GLU A 386 20.69 -7.06 0.81
C GLU A 386 22.11 -6.55 0.49
N SER A 387 22.25 -5.25 0.26
CA SER A 387 23.55 -4.58 0.19
C SER A 387 23.81 -3.76 1.46
N PHE A 388 25.07 -3.65 1.85
CA PHE A 388 25.49 -2.71 2.88
C PHE A 388 26.52 -1.75 2.33
N THR A 389 26.42 -0.49 2.77
CA THR A 389 27.28 0.61 2.35
C THR A 389 27.96 1.21 3.58
N GLU A 390 29.29 1.28 3.60
CA GLU A 390 30.06 1.83 4.71
C GLU A 390 31.33 2.55 4.22
N ASN A 391 31.70 3.67 4.86
CA ASN A 391 32.88 4.44 4.49
C ASN A 391 34.13 4.01 5.27
N PHE A 392 35.11 3.39 4.59
CA PHE A 392 36.39 3.04 5.22
C PHE A 392 37.54 3.99 4.88
N SER A 393 37.28 5.12 4.22
CA SER A 393 38.33 6.01 3.70
C SER A 393 39.29 6.52 4.77
N GLU A 394 38.79 6.78 5.98
CA GLU A 394 39.64 7.20 7.09
C GLU A 394 40.41 6.03 7.73
N HIS A 395 40.02 4.79 7.48
CA HIS A 395 40.64 3.63 8.11
C HIS A 395 42.08 3.42 7.56
N PRO A 396 43.07 3.06 8.41
CA PRO A 396 44.44 2.79 7.95
C PRO A 396 44.58 1.64 6.96
N TRP A 397 43.56 0.78 6.86
CA TRP A 397 43.54 -0.36 5.95
C TRP A 397 42.90 -0.03 4.59
N ALA A 398 42.40 1.19 4.37
CA ALA A 398 41.90 1.61 3.07
C ALA A 398 42.99 1.44 2.00
N GLY A 399 42.65 0.78 0.89
CA GLY A 399 43.58 0.44 -0.20
C GLY A 399 44.62 -0.64 0.15
N LEU A 400 44.43 -1.40 1.23
CA LEU A 400 45.26 -2.57 1.57
C LEU A 400 44.43 -3.86 1.43
N PRO A 401 45.07 -5.02 1.15
CA PRO A 401 44.39 -6.31 1.11
C PRO A 401 43.85 -6.69 2.48
N VAL A 402 42.60 -7.15 2.51
CA VAL A 402 41.88 -7.52 3.73
C VAL A 402 41.14 -8.84 3.54
N GLU A 403 40.86 -9.52 4.63
CA GLU A 403 40.00 -10.69 4.69
C GLU A 403 38.66 -10.28 5.28
N LEU A 404 37.58 -10.48 4.51
CA LEU A 404 36.20 -10.24 4.91
C LEU A 404 35.58 -11.56 5.38
N THR A 405 35.14 -11.59 6.63
CA THR A 405 34.34 -12.69 7.17
C THR A 405 32.93 -12.19 7.45
N LEU A 406 31.93 -12.74 6.77
CA LEU A 406 30.53 -12.53 7.13
C LEU A 406 30.08 -13.65 8.05
N SER A 407 29.43 -13.30 9.15
CA SER A 407 28.77 -14.23 10.06
C SER A 407 27.30 -13.89 10.19
N VAL A 408 26.45 -14.90 10.17
CA VAL A 408 25.00 -14.77 10.39
C VAL A 408 24.58 -15.73 11.49
N THR A 409 23.64 -15.30 12.33
CA THR A 409 23.12 -16.06 13.46
C THR A 409 21.61 -16.20 13.33
N ASP A 410 21.12 -17.41 13.47
CA ASP A 410 19.69 -17.72 13.52
C ASP A 410 19.10 -17.45 14.92
N ALA A 411 17.84 -17.82 15.11
CA ALA A 411 17.15 -17.66 16.38
C ALA A 411 17.45 -18.77 17.41
N ALA A 412 17.95 -19.92 16.96
CA ALA A 412 18.41 -21.02 17.81
C ALA A 412 19.83 -20.78 18.35
N GLY A 413 20.53 -19.76 17.85
CA GLY A 413 21.89 -19.39 18.20
C GLY A 413 22.96 -20.12 17.39
N GLN A 414 22.59 -20.76 16.28
CA GLN A 414 23.55 -21.34 15.35
C GLN A 414 24.12 -20.24 14.44
N THR A 415 25.39 -20.39 14.08
CA THR A 415 26.13 -19.39 13.31
C THR A 415 26.67 -19.98 12.01
N GLY A 416 26.39 -19.31 10.90
CA GLY A 416 26.99 -19.57 9.59
C GLY A 416 28.05 -18.52 9.28
N GLU A 417 29.22 -18.93 8.82
CA GLU A 417 30.31 -18.02 8.48
C GLU A 417 30.86 -18.30 7.08
N VAL A 418 31.18 -17.22 6.35
CA VAL A 418 31.91 -17.28 5.09
C VAL A 418 33.05 -16.27 5.10
N THR A 419 34.22 -16.72 4.66
CA THR A 419 35.44 -15.90 4.60
C THR A 419 35.89 -15.75 3.16
N ARG A 420 36.09 -14.50 2.71
CA ARG A 420 36.55 -14.14 1.37
C ARG A 420 37.72 -13.14 1.47
N PRO A 421 38.86 -13.39 0.80
CA PRO A 421 39.90 -12.39 0.66
C PRO A 421 39.46 -11.30 -0.31
N LEU A 422 39.82 -10.05 -0.02
CA LEU A 422 39.65 -8.87 -0.87
C LEU A 422 41.03 -8.31 -1.20
N ASP A 423 41.27 -8.05 -2.49
CA ASP A 423 42.55 -7.52 -2.98
C ASP A 423 42.87 -6.14 -2.38
N GLU A 424 41.85 -5.31 -2.19
CA GLU A 424 41.96 -4.04 -1.48
C GLU A 424 40.64 -3.69 -0.77
N LEU A 425 40.73 -3.08 0.42
CA LEU A 425 39.58 -2.47 1.08
C LEU A 425 39.20 -1.19 0.34
N PRO A 426 37.99 -1.08 -0.24
CA PRO A 426 37.57 0.13 -0.91
C PRO A 426 37.58 1.34 0.03
N GLY A 427 37.97 2.47 -0.53
CA GLY A 427 38.13 3.73 0.18
C GLY A 427 38.47 4.84 -0.81
N ARG A 428 38.49 6.08 -0.33
CA ARG A 428 38.79 7.24 -1.16
C ARG A 428 40.17 7.12 -1.83
N ARG A 429 40.20 7.25 -3.16
CA ARG A 429 41.44 7.39 -3.94
C ARG A 429 41.79 8.87 -4.08
N PHE A 430 43.08 9.16 -4.09
CA PHE A 430 43.61 10.49 -4.37
C PHE A 430 44.22 10.45 -5.77
N LEU A 431 43.67 11.25 -6.68
CA LEU A 431 44.16 11.36 -8.05
C LEU A 431 45.34 12.33 -8.12
N ASP A 432 45.36 13.35 -7.26
CA ASP A 432 46.50 14.26 -7.14
C ASP A 432 47.71 13.54 -6.50
N PRO A 433 48.88 13.48 -7.16
CA PRO A 433 50.05 12.79 -6.64
C PRO A 433 50.58 13.36 -5.31
N LEU A 434 50.42 14.67 -5.08
CA LEU A 434 50.79 15.33 -3.83
C LEU A 434 49.79 14.96 -2.72
N ALA A 435 48.48 14.95 -3.01
CA ALA A 435 47.47 14.50 -2.06
C ALA A 435 47.69 13.02 -1.69
N ALA A 436 47.92 12.16 -2.68
CA ALA A 436 48.25 10.75 -2.49
C ALA A 436 49.51 10.55 -1.65
N ALA A 437 50.57 11.35 -1.88
CA ALA A 437 51.79 11.29 -1.08
C ALA A 437 51.55 11.68 0.39
N VAL A 438 50.70 12.69 0.65
CA VAL A 438 50.31 13.08 2.01
C VAL A 438 49.47 11.98 2.67
N ALA A 439 48.53 11.38 1.93
CA ALA A 439 47.73 10.25 2.39
C ALA A 439 48.59 9.01 2.71
N GLU A 440 49.61 8.72 1.90
CA GLU A 440 50.59 7.67 2.16
C GLU A 440 51.34 7.94 3.48
N GLN A 441 51.77 9.20 3.71
CA GLN A 441 52.45 9.56 4.97
C GLN A 441 51.53 9.41 6.18
N ARG A 442 50.23 9.70 6.03
CA ARG A 442 49.22 9.44 7.06
C ARG A 442 49.11 7.94 7.36
N ARG A 443 48.96 7.10 6.33
CA ARG A 443 48.87 5.63 6.48
C ARG A 443 50.10 5.08 7.18
N ASP A 444 51.30 5.46 6.72
CA ASP A 444 52.55 4.98 7.29
C ASP A 444 52.73 5.44 8.75
N LEU A 445 52.27 6.65 9.09
CA LEU A 445 52.22 7.13 10.46
C LEU A 445 51.27 6.30 11.34
N LEU A 446 50.10 5.90 10.82
CA LEU A 446 49.15 5.07 11.56
C LEU A 446 49.52 3.58 11.59
N TRP A 447 50.40 3.15 10.68
CA TRP A 447 50.87 1.77 10.55
C TRP A 447 51.76 1.35 11.72
N SER A 448 52.83 2.10 12.00
CA SER A 448 53.80 1.75 13.03
C SER A 448 54.55 2.97 13.60
N PRO A 449 54.83 3.02 14.93
CA PRO A 449 55.70 4.02 15.54
C PRO A 449 57.12 4.10 14.97
N GLU A 450 57.60 3.02 14.35
CA GLU A 450 58.91 3.01 13.71
C GLU A 450 58.99 3.94 12.49
N ASN A 451 57.83 4.23 11.86
CA ASN A 451 57.75 5.09 10.69
C ASN A 451 57.87 6.58 10.99
N ASP A 452 57.74 7.00 12.26
CA ASP A 452 57.71 8.42 12.65
C ASP A 452 58.92 9.20 12.08
N ARG A 453 60.11 8.57 12.08
CA ARG A 453 61.31 9.20 11.53
C ARG A 453 61.26 9.34 10.01
N ARG A 454 60.79 8.31 9.29
CA ARG A 454 60.69 8.32 7.83
C ARG A 454 59.64 9.34 7.39
N VAL A 455 58.46 9.29 7.99
CA VAL A 455 57.35 10.21 7.71
C VAL A 455 57.78 11.66 7.91
N ASP A 456 58.45 11.99 9.01
CA ASP A 456 58.99 13.36 9.20
C ASP A 456 59.99 13.76 8.12
N GLN A 457 60.89 12.86 7.70
CA GLN A 457 61.88 13.16 6.66
C GLN A 457 61.21 13.41 5.30
N VAL A 458 60.23 12.58 4.94
CA VAL A 458 59.44 12.75 3.70
C VAL A 458 58.63 14.04 3.76
N MET A 459 57.96 14.31 4.87
CA MET A 459 57.22 15.55 5.05
C MET A 459 58.12 16.80 4.97
N ARG A 460 59.36 16.75 5.51
CA ARG A 460 60.35 17.82 5.34
C ARG A 460 60.78 17.97 3.89
N ALA A 461 60.93 16.88 3.15
CA ALA A 461 61.31 16.91 1.75
C ALA A 461 60.21 17.57 0.89
N ILE A 462 58.94 17.17 1.10
CA ILE A 462 57.76 17.79 0.47
C ILE A 462 57.70 19.28 0.85
N SER A 463 57.86 19.61 2.13
CA SER A 463 57.83 21.00 2.60
C SER A 463 58.94 21.88 2.02
N HIS A 464 60.12 21.31 1.76
CA HIS A 464 61.26 22.00 1.15
C HIS A 464 61.05 22.26 -0.34
N ARG A 465 60.41 21.34 -1.06
CA ARG A 465 60.12 21.47 -2.50
C ARG A 465 58.69 21.94 -2.79
N ALA A 466 58.09 22.66 -1.85
CA ALA A 466 56.68 23.06 -1.96
C ALA A 466 56.40 23.95 -3.18
N GLU A 467 57.36 24.79 -3.60
CA GLU A 467 57.24 25.62 -4.81
C GLU A 467 57.31 24.75 -6.08
N ASP A 468 58.22 23.77 -6.13
CA ASP A 468 58.34 22.84 -7.27
C ASP A 468 57.12 21.91 -7.41
N LEU A 469 56.41 21.65 -6.31
CA LEU A 469 55.23 20.79 -6.23
C LEU A 469 53.91 21.57 -6.29
N GLU A 470 53.96 22.88 -6.53
CA GLU A 470 52.80 23.77 -6.60
C GLU A 470 51.85 23.64 -5.38
N PHE A 471 52.42 23.42 -4.19
CA PHE A 471 51.65 23.11 -2.98
C PHE A 471 50.69 24.28 -2.61
N PRO A 472 49.37 24.07 -2.55
CA PRO A 472 48.41 25.14 -2.27
C PRO A 472 48.61 25.80 -0.89
N GLN A 473 48.43 27.12 -0.81
CA GLN A 473 48.82 27.91 0.37
C GLN A 473 48.10 27.50 1.67
N LYS A 474 46.76 27.32 1.64
CA LYS A 474 45.99 26.96 2.84
C LYS A 474 46.35 25.53 3.34
N PRO A 475 46.33 24.48 2.50
CA PRO A 475 46.81 23.14 2.88
C PRO A 475 48.26 23.14 3.37
N TYR A 476 49.13 23.94 2.73
CA TYR A 476 50.54 24.03 3.12
C TYR A 476 50.75 24.52 4.56
N LEU A 477 49.94 25.49 5.02
CA LEU A 477 50.01 25.97 6.39
C LEU A 477 49.65 24.87 7.40
N LEU A 478 48.57 24.13 7.15
CA LEU A 478 48.17 22.99 7.99
C LEU A 478 49.24 21.88 7.96
N PHE A 479 49.80 21.58 6.79
CA PHE A 479 50.89 20.62 6.62
C PHE A 479 52.14 21.02 7.44
N ARG A 480 52.51 22.31 7.42
CA ARG A 480 53.60 22.87 8.23
C ARG A 480 53.33 22.78 9.73
N ILE A 481 52.09 22.96 10.17
CA ILE A 481 51.70 22.80 11.58
C ILE A 481 51.87 21.34 12.01
N ALA A 482 51.37 20.40 11.21
CA ALA A 482 51.54 18.96 11.45
C ALA A 482 53.02 18.58 11.52
N LEU A 483 53.84 19.02 10.56
CA LEU A 483 55.28 18.79 10.53
C LEU A 483 55.99 19.37 11.78
N ARG A 484 55.61 20.57 12.20
CA ARG A 484 56.22 21.22 13.38
C ARG A 484 55.88 20.48 14.67
N ARG A 485 54.62 20.08 14.85
CA ARG A 485 54.17 19.28 16.01
C ARG A 485 54.88 17.93 16.07
N MET A 486 54.99 17.24 14.94
CA MET A 486 55.77 16.00 14.81
C MET A 486 57.25 16.18 15.19
N GLY A 487 57.83 17.33 14.82
CA GLY A 487 59.20 17.69 15.18
C GLY A 487 59.39 17.92 16.69
N TYR A 488 58.47 18.65 17.33
CA TYR A 488 58.53 18.92 18.77
C TYR A 488 58.36 17.64 19.60
N ALA A 489 57.38 16.80 19.27
CA ALA A 489 57.13 15.55 19.98
C ALA A 489 58.37 14.63 20.01
N ARG A 490 59.12 14.58 18.92
CA ARG A 490 60.37 13.80 18.84
C ARG A 490 61.53 14.41 19.63
N THR A 491 61.62 15.74 19.64
CA THR A 491 62.77 16.46 20.22
C THR A 491 62.63 16.64 21.74
N GLU A 492 61.40 16.86 22.21
CA GLU A 492 61.10 17.19 23.62
C GLU A 492 60.34 16.09 24.36
N GLY A 493 59.63 15.19 23.67
CA GLY A 493 58.68 14.23 24.25
C GLY A 493 59.04 12.74 24.15
N GLY A 494 60.20 12.38 23.58
CA GLY A 494 60.60 10.97 23.44
C GLY A 494 59.91 10.19 22.31
N GLY A 495 59.08 10.86 21.48
CA GLY A 495 58.31 10.25 20.40
C GLY A 495 56.89 10.79 20.32
N LEU A 496 56.09 10.32 19.35
CA LEU A 496 54.65 10.57 19.34
C LEU A 496 53.93 9.55 20.22
N ASP A 497 53.13 10.03 21.17
CA ASP A 497 52.15 9.20 21.85
C ASP A 497 50.97 8.85 20.92
N ALA A 498 50.09 7.95 21.35
CA ALA A 498 48.96 7.49 20.52
C ALA A 498 48.04 8.65 20.13
N ALA A 499 47.70 9.52 21.09
CA ALA A 499 46.82 10.67 20.85
C ALA A 499 47.45 11.70 19.88
N GLY A 500 48.73 12.04 20.06
CA GLY A 500 49.42 12.96 19.15
C GLY A 500 49.58 12.40 17.73
N ARG A 501 49.76 11.08 17.60
CA ARG A 501 49.80 10.39 16.30
C ARG A 501 48.47 10.51 15.56
N GLU A 502 47.36 10.23 16.24
CA GLU A 502 46.02 10.35 15.66
C GLU A 502 45.70 11.80 15.27
N GLU A 503 46.07 12.77 16.10
CA GLU A 503 45.86 14.19 15.80
C GLU A 503 46.62 14.62 14.53
N ILE A 504 47.90 14.22 14.42
CA ILE A 504 48.70 14.51 13.23
C ILE A 504 48.15 13.78 12.00
N ALA A 505 47.74 12.52 12.14
CA ALA A 505 47.13 11.77 11.06
C ALA A 505 45.82 12.42 10.57
N ALA A 506 44.99 12.94 11.47
CA ALA A 506 43.78 13.70 11.14
C ALA A 506 44.10 15.02 10.42
N MET A 507 45.17 15.71 10.83
CA MET A 507 45.65 16.91 10.10
C MET A 507 46.13 16.56 8.69
N LEU A 508 46.87 15.46 8.52
CA LEU A 508 47.34 15.03 7.19
C LEU A 508 46.19 14.59 6.30
N TRP A 509 45.17 13.94 6.85
CA TRP A 509 43.94 13.62 6.12
C TRP A 509 43.27 14.87 5.57
N ARG A 510 43.07 15.87 6.44
CA ARG A 510 42.49 17.16 6.02
C ARG A 510 43.34 17.85 4.96
N VAL A 511 44.67 17.82 5.10
CA VAL A 511 45.57 18.38 4.08
C VAL A 511 45.41 17.65 2.75
N ALA A 512 45.39 16.32 2.74
CA ALA A 512 45.20 15.52 1.53
C ALA A 512 43.87 15.87 0.85
N ASN A 513 42.77 15.88 1.60
CA ASN A 513 41.45 16.25 1.06
C ASN A 513 41.44 17.68 0.51
N MET A 514 42.03 18.66 1.21
CA MET A 514 42.07 20.03 0.70
C MET A 514 42.98 20.22 -0.52
N ILE A 515 43.95 19.34 -0.76
CA ILE A 515 44.75 19.33 -1.99
C ILE A 515 43.93 18.72 -3.11
N GLU A 516 43.32 17.55 -2.87
CA GLU A 516 42.49 16.82 -3.83
C GLU A 516 41.28 17.65 -4.29
N ASP A 517 40.51 18.19 -3.34
CA ASP A 517 39.30 18.99 -3.58
C ASP A 517 39.64 20.41 -4.06
N GLY A 518 40.88 20.86 -3.85
CA GLY A 518 41.37 22.20 -4.20
C GLY A 518 40.80 23.36 -3.37
N ASP A 519 41.42 24.53 -3.48
CA ASP A 519 40.85 25.83 -3.07
C ASP A 519 40.33 26.51 -4.33
N LEU A 520 39.17 26.07 -4.81
CA LEU A 520 38.71 26.40 -6.15
C LEU A 520 38.28 27.87 -6.22
N ALA A 521 39.19 28.73 -6.67
CA ALA A 521 38.99 30.18 -6.75
C ALA A 521 38.14 30.62 -7.95
N THR A 522 38.02 29.81 -9.01
CA THR A 522 37.23 30.12 -10.22
C THR A 522 36.53 28.89 -10.78
N ALA A 523 35.38 29.05 -11.43
CA ALA A 523 34.64 27.94 -12.02
C ALA A 523 35.38 27.26 -13.20
N ALA A 524 36.26 28.00 -13.89
CA ALA A 524 37.10 27.50 -14.97
C ALA A 524 38.08 26.40 -14.50
N GLU A 525 38.67 26.59 -13.32
CA GLU A 525 39.61 25.62 -12.76
C GLU A 525 38.87 24.36 -12.30
N ARG A 526 37.67 24.50 -11.73
CA ARG A 526 36.80 23.36 -11.37
C ARG A 526 36.49 22.49 -12.58
N LEU A 527 36.15 23.15 -13.70
CA LEU A 527 35.84 22.45 -14.95
C LEU A 527 37.04 21.66 -15.45
N ARG A 528 38.23 22.27 -15.50
CA ARG A 528 39.46 21.57 -15.91
C ARG A 528 39.75 20.37 -15.02
N GLN A 529 39.63 20.54 -13.70
CA GLN A 529 39.90 19.47 -12.75
C GLN A 529 38.91 18.31 -12.90
N ALA A 530 37.60 18.59 -13.01
CA ALA A 530 36.59 17.55 -13.24
C ALA A 530 36.84 16.78 -14.55
N GLN A 531 37.26 17.48 -15.62
CA GLN A 531 37.66 16.84 -16.88
C GLN A 531 38.85 15.91 -16.69
N GLU A 532 39.90 16.35 -16.00
CA GLU A 532 41.10 15.56 -15.74
C GLU A 532 40.78 14.33 -14.89
N ARG A 533 40.01 14.48 -13.81
CA ARG A 533 39.61 13.36 -12.94
C ARG A 533 38.80 12.31 -13.71
N LEU A 534 37.79 12.73 -14.48
CA LEU A 534 37.02 11.81 -15.31
C LEU A 534 37.90 11.12 -16.34
N SER A 535 38.81 11.85 -16.99
CA SER A 535 39.72 11.26 -17.98
C SER A 535 40.64 10.20 -17.38
N GLN A 536 41.13 10.43 -16.16
CA GLN A 536 42.00 9.51 -15.45
C GLN A 536 41.24 8.30 -14.92
N ALA A 537 40.02 8.49 -14.41
CA ALA A 537 39.15 7.39 -13.99
C ALA A 537 38.82 6.45 -15.17
N ILE A 538 38.59 7.00 -16.36
CA ILE A 538 38.40 6.22 -17.59
C ILE A 538 39.68 5.48 -17.99
N GLU A 539 40.86 6.10 -17.85
CA GLU A 539 42.15 5.45 -18.15
C GLU A 539 42.48 4.31 -17.18
N ASP A 540 42.18 4.50 -15.90
CA ASP A 540 42.40 3.53 -14.84
C ASP A 540 41.35 2.39 -14.82
N GLY A 541 40.29 2.50 -15.62
CA GLY A 541 39.20 1.52 -15.65
C GLY A 541 38.35 1.52 -14.38
N ALA A 542 37.93 2.71 -13.93
CA ALA A 542 37.06 2.91 -12.79
C ALA A 542 35.69 2.21 -12.95
N SER A 543 34.98 2.03 -11.82
CA SER A 543 33.64 1.41 -11.83
C SER A 543 32.63 2.29 -12.58
N PRO A 544 31.55 1.70 -13.14
CA PRO A 544 30.48 2.45 -13.80
C PRO A 544 29.90 3.58 -12.92
N GLU A 545 29.76 3.32 -11.62
CA GLU A 545 29.22 4.25 -10.63
C GLU A 545 30.16 5.46 -10.44
N GLU A 546 31.47 5.21 -10.36
CA GLU A 546 32.50 6.25 -10.25
C GLU A 546 32.54 7.13 -11.50
N ILE A 547 32.40 6.52 -12.69
CA ILE A 547 32.32 7.24 -13.97
C ILE A 547 31.06 8.11 -14.04
N ALA A 548 29.91 7.60 -13.61
CA ALA A 548 28.65 8.33 -13.61
C ALA A 548 28.72 9.58 -12.72
N GLU A 549 29.26 9.44 -11.50
CA GLU A 549 29.38 10.55 -10.55
C GLU A 549 30.42 11.59 -10.98
N LEU A 550 31.58 11.18 -11.50
CA LEU A 550 32.57 12.11 -12.07
C LEU A 550 32.03 12.86 -13.31
N THR A 551 31.17 12.21 -14.11
CA THR A 551 30.49 12.87 -15.24
C THR A 551 29.49 13.91 -14.75
N GLU A 552 28.78 13.63 -13.66
CA GLU A 552 27.89 14.61 -13.01
C GLU A 552 28.68 15.77 -12.39
N GLU A 553 29.82 15.52 -11.73
CA GLU A 553 30.72 16.59 -11.26
C GLU A 553 31.17 17.49 -12.43
N LEU A 554 31.53 16.88 -13.56
CA LEU A 554 31.88 17.60 -14.78
C LEU A 554 30.71 18.46 -15.31
N ARG A 555 29.48 17.93 -15.31
CA ARG A 555 28.25 18.64 -15.71
C ARG A 555 28.04 19.87 -14.82
N GLN A 556 28.16 19.72 -13.50
CA GLN A 556 28.00 20.80 -12.54
C GLN A 556 29.11 21.87 -12.68
N ALA A 557 30.35 21.45 -12.86
CA ALA A 557 31.47 22.37 -13.05
C ALA A 557 31.31 23.18 -14.35
N MET A 558 30.80 22.54 -15.41
CA MET A 558 30.50 23.18 -16.69
C MET A 558 29.38 24.22 -16.55
N ASP A 559 28.28 23.89 -15.87
CA ASP A 559 27.19 24.83 -15.60
C ASP A 559 27.67 26.03 -14.78
N ALA A 560 28.47 25.80 -13.75
CA ALA A 560 29.08 26.86 -12.94
C ALA A 560 29.98 27.77 -13.79
N TYR A 561 30.75 27.20 -14.72
CA TYR A 561 31.60 27.95 -15.65
C TYR A 561 30.78 28.80 -16.62
N MET A 562 29.72 28.25 -17.22
CA MET A 562 28.83 29.00 -18.12
C MET A 562 28.13 30.15 -17.38
N GLN A 563 27.68 29.94 -16.15
CA GLN A 563 27.10 31.01 -15.33
C GLN A 563 28.11 32.12 -15.00
N GLN A 564 29.38 31.76 -14.75
CA GLN A 564 30.43 32.74 -14.56
C GLN A 564 30.67 33.55 -15.83
N LEU A 565 30.78 32.88 -16.99
CA LEU A 565 30.96 33.53 -18.29
C LEU A 565 29.80 34.47 -18.64
N ALA A 566 28.55 34.07 -18.34
CA ALA A 566 27.37 34.90 -18.53
C ALA A 566 27.39 36.17 -17.67
N ARG A 567 27.85 36.06 -16.41
CA ARG A 567 28.05 37.21 -15.52
C ARG A 567 29.14 38.14 -16.03
N GLU A 568 30.28 37.60 -16.45
CA GLU A 568 31.39 38.38 -17.03
C GLU A 568 30.97 39.10 -18.32
N ALA A 569 30.15 38.46 -19.16
CA ALA A 569 29.57 39.08 -20.36
C ALA A 569 28.56 40.21 -20.04
N MET A 570 27.89 40.16 -18.89
CA MET A 570 26.98 41.22 -18.42
C MET A 570 27.72 42.36 -17.69
N GLU A 571 28.85 42.08 -17.05
CA GLU A 571 29.64 43.04 -16.28
C GLU A 571 30.56 43.92 -17.14
N ASP A 572 30.82 43.59 -18.41
CA ASP A 572 31.61 44.45 -19.31
C ASP A 572 30.79 45.69 -19.78
N PRO A 573 31.06 46.91 -19.25
CA PRO A 573 30.24 48.08 -19.52
C PRO A 573 30.44 48.67 -20.93
N ASN A 574 31.41 48.16 -21.70
CA ASN A 574 31.67 48.56 -23.08
C ASN A 574 31.03 47.62 -24.13
N GLY A 575 30.26 46.62 -23.71
CA GLY A 575 29.61 45.63 -24.59
C GLY A 575 28.32 46.09 -25.28
N GLN A 576 27.89 47.35 -25.14
CA GLN A 576 26.62 47.85 -25.71
C GLN A 576 26.63 48.08 -27.22
N GLN A 577 27.59 47.52 -27.96
CA GLN A 577 27.63 47.63 -29.42
C GLN A 577 28.29 46.43 -30.10
N ALA A 578 27.72 45.24 -29.92
CA ALA A 578 28.05 44.04 -30.70
C ALA A 578 26.82 43.13 -30.85
N GLN A 579 25.80 43.59 -31.58
CA GLN A 579 24.65 42.78 -32.02
C GLN A 579 24.53 42.82 -33.54
N SER A 580 25.56 42.38 -34.26
CA SER A 580 25.45 42.07 -35.70
C SER A 580 26.69 41.28 -36.13
N ASP A 581 26.66 39.95 -35.96
CA ASP A 581 27.36 39.03 -36.86
C ASP A 581 26.71 37.65 -36.82
N GLN A 582 26.19 37.24 -37.98
CA GLN A 582 25.57 35.95 -38.25
C GLN A 582 26.66 34.90 -38.48
N ASN A 583 27.14 34.28 -37.39
CA ASN A 583 27.64 32.89 -37.34
C ASN A 583 28.13 32.55 -35.92
N ARG A 584 27.34 32.86 -34.90
CA ARG A 584 27.45 32.09 -33.66
C ARG A 584 26.79 30.75 -33.96
N MET A 585 27.58 29.68 -34.07
CA MET A 585 27.03 28.36 -33.76
C MET A 585 26.61 28.46 -32.30
N GLU A 586 25.33 28.76 -32.07
CA GLU A 586 24.69 28.51 -30.77
C GLU A 586 24.73 27.00 -30.58
N MET A 587 25.86 26.49 -30.08
CA MET A 587 25.90 25.14 -29.56
C MET A 587 24.94 25.14 -28.38
N THR A 588 23.86 24.38 -28.50
CA THR A 588 22.81 24.42 -27.48
C THR A 588 23.31 23.73 -26.22
N GLN A 589 22.86 24.18 -25.04
CA GLN A 589 23.16 23.50 -23.77
C GLN A 589 22.80 22.00 -23.83
N ARG A 590 21.85 21.64 -24.70
CA ARG A 590 21.45 20.28 -25.02
C ARG A 590 22.53 19.47 -25.74
N ASP A 591 23.22 20.03 -26.73
CA ASP A 591 24.26 19.31 -27.49
C ASP A 591 25.44 18.91 -26.59
N LEU A 592 25.78 19.78 -25.61
CA LEU A 592 26.80 19.49 -24.60
C LEU A 592 26.34 18.40 -23.62
N GLN A 593 25.07 18.41 -23.21
CA GLN A 593 24.49 17.34 -22.38
C GLN A 593 24.51 15.99 -23.11
N GLU A 594 24.09 15.95 -24.39
CA GLU A 594 24.10 14.73 -25.20
C GLU A 594 25.53 14.17 -25.38
N MET A 595 26.54 15.03 -25.48
CA MET A 595 27.94 14.60 -25.53
C MET A 595 28.43 14.01 -24.19
N LEU A 596 28.07 14.61 -23.06
CA LEU A 596 28.41 14.08 -21.73
C LEU A 596 27.75 12.73 -21.48
N ASP A 597 26.47 12.59 -21.85
CA ASP A 597 25.74 11.33 -21.73
C ASP A 597 26.38 10.24 -22.59
N ARG A 598 26.87 10.60 -23.80
CA ARG A 598 27.58 9.66 -24.66
C ARG A 598 28.96 9.28 -24.14
N ILE A 599 29.67 10.22 -23.50
CA ILE A 599 30.95 9.94 -22.82
C ILE A 599 30.72 8.94 -21.69
N GLN A 600 29.68 9.14 -20.86
CA GLN A 600 29.31 8.22 -19.78
C GLN A 600 29.00 6.82 -20.33
N GLU A 601 28.11 6.72 -21.31
CA GLU A 601 27.72 5.42 -21.90
C GLU A 601 28.92 4.65 -22.46
N LEU A 602 29.82 5.33 -23.19
CA LEU A 602 31.02 4.71 -23.73
C LEU A 602 32.01 4.29 -22.64
N ALA A 603 32.14 5.09 -21.59
CA ALA A 603 33.02 4.79 -20.47
C ALA A 603 32.51 3.59 -19.66
N GLU A 604 31.21 3.51 -19.36
CA GLU A 604 30.57 2.36 -18.70
C GLU A 604 30.65 1.07 -19.53
N GLN A 605 30.63 1.18 -20.87
CA GLN A 605 30.81 0.07 -21.79
C GLN A 605 32.29 -0.38 -21.94
N GLY A 606 33.23 0.32 -21.30
CA GLY A 606 34.67 0.04 -21.39
C GLY A 606 35.32 0.54 -22.70
N GLU A 607 34.63 1.36 -23.50
CA GLU A 607 35.13 1.98 -24.73
C GLU A 607 35.95 3.24 -24.42
N THR A 608 37.00 3.07 -23.60
CA THR A 608 37.84 4.15 -23.03
C THR A 608 38.45 5.05 -24.11
N GLU A 609 38.91 4.49 -25.23
CA GLU A 609 39.49 5.26 -26.34
C GLU A 609 38.50 6.20 -27.02
N LEU A 610 37.22 5.80 -27.13
CA LEU A 610 36.18 6.62 -27.75
C LEU A 610 35.71 7.72 -26.80
N ALA A 611 35.54 7.38 -25.52
CA ALA A 611 35.20 8.36 -24.48
C ALA A 611 36.27 9.46 -24.37
N GLN A 612 37.57 9.09 -24.39
CA GLN A 612 38.68 10.06 -24.37
C GLN A 612 38.68 11.00 -25.58
N ARG A 613 38.33 10.51 -26.78
CA ARG A 613 38.24 11.36 -27.99
C ARG A 613 37.14 12.42 -27.87
N LEU A 614 36.00 12.06 -27.28
CA LEU A 614 34.90 13.00 -27.05
C LEU A 614 35.25 14.03 -25.97
N LEU A 615 35.93 13.63 -24.89
CA LEU A 615 36.45 14.58 -23.90
C LEU A 615 37.45 15.58 -24.51
N GLU A 616 38.30 15.12 -25.43
CA GLU A 616 39.24 15.96 -26.17
C GLU A 616 38.51 16.92 -27.13
N GLU A 617 37.44 16.47 -27.78
CA GLU A 617 36.56 17.30 -28.62
C GLU A 617 35.86 18.37 -27.79
N LEU A 618 35.33 18.00 -26.63
CA LEU A 618 34.73 18.91 -25.65
C LEU A 618 35.72 20.02 -25.25
N ARG A 619 36.97 19.66 -24.92
CA ARG A 619 38.03 20.62 -24.58
C ARG A 619 38.30 21.63 -25.71
N ARG A 620 38.39 21.15 -26.96
CA ARG A 620 38.63 22.02 -28.13
C ARG A 620 37.48 22.98 -28.40
N MET A 621 36.24 22.54 -28.18
CA MET A 621 35.07 23.41 -28.34
C MET A 621 35.09 24.55 -27.32
N MET A 622 35.43 24.25 -26.06
CA MET A 622 35.53 25.26 -25.00
C MET A 622 36.66 26.28 -25.25
N GLU A 623 37.81 25.83 -25.76
CA GLU A 623 38.93 26.71 -26.13
C GLU A 623 38.55 27.67 -27.28
N ASN A 624 37.73 27.21 -28.24
CA ASN A 624 37.31 28.00 -29.39
C ASN A 624 36.21 29.04 -29.05
N MET A 625 35.32 28.75 -28.10
CA MET A 625 34.25 29.68 -27.69
C MET A 625 34.79 30.99 -27.10
N GLN A 626 35.97 30.96 -26.45
CA GLN A 626 36.58 32.14 -25.83
C GLN A 626 37.11 33.17 -26.86
N VAL A 627 37.19 32.83 -28.15
CA VAL A 627 37.96 33.61 -29.16
C VAL A 627 37.09 34.47 -30.11
N THR A 628 35.75 34.40 -30.07
CA THR A 628 34.87 34.96 -31.12
C THR A 628 34.20 36.32 -30.78
N MET A 629 34.94 37.33 -30.29
CA MET A 629 34.40 38.70 -30.04
C MET A 629 35.11 39.79 -30.89
N GLN A 630 34.59 40.13 -32.08
CA GLN A 630 35.00 41.32 -32.87
C GLN A 630 33.85 41.71 -33.85
N PRO A 631 33.54 43.01 -34.14
CA PRO A 631 32.23 43.39 -34.70
C PRO A 631 32.20 43.75 -36.20
N GLY A 632 31.16 43.31 -36.93
CA GLY A 632 30.20 44.20 -37.61
C GLY A 632 29.60 43.77 -38.98
N GLY A 633 28.29 44.02 -39.19
CA GLY A 633 27.67 44.20 -40.52
C GLY A 633 26.13 44.05 -40.63
N GLU A 634 25.45 45.06 -41.21
CA GLU A 634 23.97 45.31 -41.31
C GLU A 634 23.12 44.47 -42.32
N GLY A 635 21.82 44.32 -41.99
CA GLY A 635 20.67 43.97 -42.87
C GLY A 635 19.71 42.98 -42.17
N GLN A 636 18.37 43.04 -42.17
CA GLN A 636 17.37 43.52 -43.13
C GLN A 636 15.97 43.51 -42.43
N GLN A 637 15.09 44.48 -42.74
CA GLN A 637 13.73 44.64 -42.18
C GLN A 637 12.72 43.73 -42.89
N GLY A 638 12.12 42.79 -42.16
CA GLY A 638 11.08 41.88 -42.67
C GLY A 638 10.52 40.88 -41.64
N ASP A 639 11.16 40.77 -40.47
CA ASP A 639 10.90 39.71 -39.47
C ASP A 639 10.05 40.15 -38.27
N GLN A 640 9.65 41.43 -38.20
CA GLN A 640 9.00 41.99 -37.00
C GLN A 640 7.53 41.56 -36.83
N SER A 641 6.76 41.42 -37.92
CA SER A 641 5.33 41.07 -37.83
C SER A 641 5.08 39.61 -37.45
N LEU A 642 5.97 38.69 -37.83
CA LEU A 642 5.89 37.28 -37.43
C LEU A 642 6.30 37.08 -35.97
N GLN A 643 7.28 37.86 -35.50
CA GLN A 643 7.68 37.88 -34.10
C GLN A 643 6.57 38.45 -33.20
N GLU A 644 5.90 39.53 -33.60
CA GLU A 644 4.76 40.10 -32.86
C GLU A 644 3.57 39.13 -32.75
N LEU A 645 3.29 38.34 -33.80
CA LEU A 645 2.21 37.35 -33.78
C LEU A 645 2.56 36.12 -32.95
N ALA A 646 3.82 35.65 -33.00
CA ALA A 646 4.33 34.59 -32.14
C ALA A 646 4.37 35.00 -30.66
N GLU A 647 4.71 36.26 -30.39
CA GLU A 647 4.70 36.85 -29.05
C GLU A 647 3.26 36.97 -28.51
N THR A 648 2.31 37.43 -29.34
CA THR A 648 0.88 37.45 -28.99
C THR A 648 0.36 36.04 -28.67
N LEU A 649 0.77 35.03 -29.46
CA LEU A 649 0.40 33.63 -29.22
C LEU A 649 0.95 33.09 -27.89
N ARG A 650 2.18 33.48 -27.52
CA ARG A 650 2.80 33.10 -26.23
C ARG A 650 2.07 33.75 -25.06
N GLN A 651 1.85 35.06 -25.12
CA GLN A 651 1.14 35.80 -24.07
C GLN A 651 -0.31 35.33 -23.91
N GLN A 652 -0.95 34.86 -25.00
CA GLN A 652 -2.28 34.26 -24.95
C GLN A 652 -2.30 32.89 -24.24
N GLN A 653 -1.23 32.10 -24.34
CA GLN A 653 -1.08 30.83 -23.61
C GLN A 653 -0.86 31.08 -22.12
N ASP A 654 0.02 32.02 -21.78
CA ASP A 654 0.29 32.40 -20.38
C ASP A 654 -1.00 32.89 -19.69
N LEU A 655 -1.80 33.72 -20.37
CA LEU A 655 -3.07 34.22 -19.86
C LEU A 655 -4.13 33.12 -19.67
N ALA A 656 -4.13 32.09 -20.51
CA ALA A 656 -5.00 30.92 -20.35
C ALA A 656 -4.60 30.11 -19.11
N ASP A 657 -3.31 29.93 -18.87
CA ASP A 657 -2.82 29.24 -17.67
C ASP A 657 -3.19 29.99 -16.38
N GLU A 658 -3.08 31.32 -16.38
CA GLU A 658 -3.53 32.17 -15.26
C GLU A 658 -5.05 32.05 -15.02
N SER A 659 -5.84 32.04 -16.09
CA SER A 659 -7.30 31.88 -16.01
C SER A 659 -7.71 30.51 -15.45
N PHE A 660 -6.95 29.46 -15.77
CA PHE A 660 -7.14 28.12 -15.20
C PHE A 660 -6.77 28.06 -13.72
N GLN A 661 -5.69 28.72 -13.31
CA GLN A 661 -5.32 28.81 -11.88
C GLN A 661 -6.40 29.54 -11.08
N GLU A 662 -6.98 30.61 -11.62
CA GLU A 662 -8.04 31.36 -10.95
C GLU A 662 -9.35 30.56 -10.86
N MET A 663 -9.70 29.80 -11.90
CA MET A 663 -10.80 28.82 -11.84
C MET A 663 -10.60 27.82 -10.69
N GLN A 664 -9.40 27.26 -10.54
CA GLN A 664 -9.12 26.31 -9.45
C GLN A 664 -9.26 26.96 -8.07
N ARG A 665 -8.86 28.23 -7.93
CA ARG A 665 -9.06 29.00 -6.69
C ARG A 665 -10.55 29.19 -6.40
N GLN A 666 -11.34 29.60 -7.39
CA GLN A 666 -12.79 29.77 -7.26
C GLN A 666 -13.51 28.46 -6.86
N PHE A 667 -13.08 27.30 -7.41
CA PHE A 667 -13.60 25.99 -7.00
C PHE A 667 -13.24 25.63 -5.55
N ARG A 668 -12.02 25.94 -5.10
CA ARG A 668 -11.59 25.73 -3.70
C ARG A 668 -12.35 26.64 -2.74
N GLU A 669 -12.58 27.91 -3.11
CA GLU A 669 -13.31 28.87 -2.29
C GLU A 669 -14.82 28.53 -2.20
N SER A 670 -15.39 28.01 -3.29
CA SER A 670 -16.78 27.54 -3.30
C SER A 670 -17.01 26.33 -2.39
N ARG A 671 -16.03 25.40 -2.30
CA ARG A 671 -16.06 24.33 -1.28
C ARG A 671 -15.94 24.88 0.14
N ARG A 672 -15.03 25.84 0.35
CA ARG A 672 -14.80 26.44 1.68
C ARG A 672 -16.03 27.18 2.22
N ASN A 673 -16.79 27.83 1.35
CA ASN A 673 -18.05 28.50 1.72
C ASN A 673 -19.21 27.51 1.95
N GLN A 674 -19.15 26.30 1.38
CA GLN A 674 -20.12 25.24 1.65
C GLN A 674 -19.89 24.59 3.03
N ASP A 675 -18.63 24.48 3.47
CA ASP A 675 -18.27 23.99 4.81
C ASP A 675 -18.57 25.00 5.94
N GLN A 676 -18.72 26.30 5.62
CA GLN A 676 -18.98 27.35 6.61
C GLN A 676 -20.47 27.55 6.95
N GLN A 677 -21.40 26.87 6.25
CA GLN A 677 -22.85 26.94 6.53
C GLN A 677 -23.33 25.88 7.54
N SER A 678 -22.45 25.00 8.01
CA SER A 678 -22.74 24.00 9.05
C SER A 678 -22.13 24.45 10.39
N GLY A 679 -22.79 25.41 11.05
CA GLY A 679 -22.27 26.04 12.27
C GLY A 679 -22.41 25.23 13.56
N GLN A 680 -21.38 25.28 14.42
CA GLN A 680 -21.49 25.55 15.87
C GLN A 680 -20.13 25.84 16.53
N GLN A 681 -20.11 26.86 17.39
CA GLN A 681 -18.97 27.55 18.03
C GLN A 681 -18.58 26.98 19.46
N PRO A 682 -17.83 27.68 20.36
CA PRO A 682 -16.37 27.94 20.39
C PRO A 682 -15.72 27.77 21.81
N PHE A 683 -14.38 27.74 21.95
CA PHE A 683 -13.59 28.22 23.12
C PHE A 683 -12.07 28.03 22.83
N GLY A 684 -11.09 28.87 23.15
CA GLY A 684 -11.01 30.19 23.79
C GLY A 684 -9.54 30.68 23.87
N GLN A 685 -9.36 31.98 23.62
CA GLN A 685 -8.36 32.94 24.16
C GLN A 685 -6.83 32.65 24.17
N GLN A 686 -6.12 33.53 23.44
CA GLN A 686 -4.72 33.94 23.62
C GLN A 686 -4.46 34.62 24.98
N PRO A 687 -3.20 34.57 25.47
CA PRO A 687 -2.36 35.78 25.41
C PRO A 687 -0.93 35.50 24.92
N GLY A 688 -0.36 36.45 24.17
CA GLY A 688 0.86 36.28 23.37
C GLY A 688 2.20 36.52 24.07
N GLN A 689 3.26 36.42 23.26
CA GLN A 689 4.52 37.14 23.41
C GLN A 689 5.24 37.21 22.06
N GLN A 690 5.64 38.44 21.70
CA GLN A 690 6.63 38.73 20.66
C GLN A 690 7.98 38.11 21.07
N GLN A 691 8.76 37.60 20.12
CA GLN A 691 10.03 38.18 19.65
C GLN A 691 10.94 37.13 18.95
N GLY A 692 11.39 37.43 17.73
CA GLY A 692 12.65 36.99 17.09
C GLY A 692 12.72 35.51 16.63
N GLN A 693 13.37 35.13 15.55
CA GLN A 693 14.14 35.80 14.50
C GLN A 693 14.48 34.69 13.48
N GLN A 694 14.49 35.02 12.19
CA GLN A 694 15.14 34.21 11.16
C GLN A 694 16.62 34.05 11.49
N PRO A 695 17.21 32.86 11.30
CA PRO A 695 18.62 32.74 10.96
C PRO A 695 18.71 32.78 9.42
N GLY A 696 19.02 33.97 8.89
CA GLY A 696 19.64 34.13 7.59
C GLY A 696 21.15 33.91 7.70
N GLN A 697 21.72 33.41 6.62
CA GLN A 697 23.14 33.19 6.37
C GLN A 697 24.04 34.33 6.87
N GLN A 698 25.13 33.95 7.52
CA GLN A 698 26.30 34.82 7.71
C GLN A 698 27.31 34.48 6.62
N ASP A 699 27.46 35.43 5.70
CA ASP A 699 28.69 35.69 4.96
C ASP A 699 29.35 36.94 5.57
N ASP A 700 30.68 36.89 5.66
CA ASP A 700 31.54 37.79 6.43
C ASP A 700 32.31 38.68 5.44
N GLY A 701 31.92 39.96 5.37
CA GLY A 701 32.54 40.95 4.49
C GLY A 701 32.77 42.27 5.22
N GLN A 702 34.02 42.48 5.67
CA GLN A 702 34.52 43.69 6.31
C GLN A 702 34.34 44.97 5.46
N GLN A 703 33.88 46.08 6.06
CA GLN A 703 34.65 47.33 6.07
C GLN A 703 34.10 48.44 6.98
N GLN A 704 35.04 49.33 7.33
CA GLN A 704 35.06 50.39 8.33
C GLN A 704 34.19 51.62 7.99
N GLY A 705 33.82 52.37 9.03
CA GLY A 705 33.87 53.84 8.99
C GLY A 705 32.56 54.61 9.27
N GLU A 706 32.36 54.97 10.54
CA GLU A 706 31.84 56.23 11.13
C GLU A 706 31.13 57.35 10.31
N PRO A 707 30.35 58.25 10.97
CA PRO A 707 28.93 58.43 10.66
C PRO A 707 28.53 59.90 10.33
N GLY A 708 27.27 60.11 9.95
CA GLY A 708 26.60 61.39 10.23
C GLY A 708 25.47 61.80 9.27
N GLY A 709 24.37 62.29 9.85
CA GLY A 709 23.66 63.46 9.31
C GLY A 709 22.23 63.29 8.80
N GLU A 710 21.27 63.56 9.68
CA GLU A 710 20.08 64.44 9.51
C GLU A 710 19.14 64.35 8.29
N GLN A 711 17.87 64.03 8.62
CA GLN A 711 16.67 64.88 8.44
C GLN A 711 16.09 65.13 7.02
N GLY A 712 14.84 64.70 6.80
CA GLY A 712 14.02 65.16 5.67
C GLY A 712 12.65 64.48 5.55
N SER A 713 11.60 65.20 5.94
CA SER A 713 10.15 64.92 5.96
C SER A 713 9.45 64.70 4.59
N GLY A 714 8.33 63.95 4.57
CA GLY A 714 7.37 63.90 3.45
C GLY A 714 6.12 63.04 3.70
N GLN A 715 4.93 63.62 3.49
CA GLN A 715 3.59 63.23 3.97
C GLN A 715 2.70 62.51 2.93
N GLY A 716 1.68 61.75 3.38
CA GLY A 716 0.48 61.38 2.58
C GLY A 716 -0.22 60.08 3.06
N GLN A 717 -1.05 60.10 4.12
CA GLN A 717 -2.54 60.21 4.12
C GLN A 717 -3.34 59.14 3.35
N THR A 718 -3.92 58.23 4.13
CA THR A 718 -5.10 57.39 3.88
C THR A 718 -6.40 58.22 3.82
N PRO A 719 -7.45 57.69 3.17
CA PRO A 719 -8.82 57.90 3.65
C PRO A 719 -9.50 56.57 4.04
N GLN A 720 -10.32 56.66 5.09
CA GLN A 720 -11.19 55.64 5.66
C GLN A 720 -12.64 56.13 5.56
N GLU A 721 -13.57 55.28 5.12
CA GLU A 721 -15.04 55.33 5.31
C GLU A 721 -15.60 54.02 4.68
N GLY A 722 -16.62 53.30 5.14
CA GLY A 722 -17.63 53.42 6.19
C GLY A 722 -18.74 52.36 5.89
N GLU A 723 -19.32 51.74 6.92
CA GLU A 723 -20.33 50.65 6.84
C GLU A 723 -21.69 51.03 6.19
N GLY A 724 -22.36 50.03 5.59
CA GLY A 724 -23.77 50.07 5.18
C GLY A 724 -24.29 48.70 4.71
N GLU A 725 -25.47 48.28 5.22
CA GLU A 725 -26.04 46.93 5.19
C GLU A 725 -27.15 46.74 4.12
N ALA A 726 -27.21 45.55 3.50
CA ALA A 726 -28.28 44.87 2.70
C ALA A 726 -28.47 45.21 1.18
N PRO A 727 -29.07 44.31 0.37
CA PRO A 727 -28.61 42.95 0.01
C PRO A 727 -28.59 42.70 -1.53
N GLY A 728 -27.76 41.76 -2.00
CA GLY A 728 -27.89 41.13 -3.34
C GLY A 728 -27.14 41.82 -4.47
N GLY A 729 -25.99 41.25 -4.84
CA GLY A 729 -25.19 41.61 -6.01
C GLY A 729 -23.73 41.23 -5.79
N SER A 730 -23.33 40.06 -6.29
CA SER A 730 -21.93 39.64 -6.30
C SER A 730 -21.09 40.74 -6.97
N ARG A 731 -20.19 41.38 -6.22
CA ARG A 731 -19.15 42.22 -6.83
C ARG A 731 -18.08 41.29 -7.36
N PRO A 732 -17.67 41.41 -8.64
CA PRO A 732 -16.53 40.69 -9.16
C PRO A 732 -15.29 40.95 -8.29
N SER A 733 -14.55 39.88 -8.00
CA SER A 733 -13.19 39.92 -7.50
C SER A 733 -12.26 40.74 -8.41
N ASP A 734 -11.17 41.27 -7.84
CA ASP A 734 -10.17 42.02 -8.61
C ASP A 734 -9.45 41.15 -9.65
N GLY A 735 -9.47 39.82 -9.50
CA GLY A 735 -8.76 38.87 -10.37
C GLY A 735 -9.32 38.79 -11.79
N GLY A 736 -10.64 38.62 -11.94
CA GLY A 736 -11.27 38.53 -13.28
C GLY A 736 -11.12 39.82 -14.10
N ARG A 737 -11.13 40.98 -13.44
CA ARG A 737 -10.94 42.28 -14.11
C ARG A 737 -9.52 42.52 -14.57
N ALA A 738 -8.52 42.02 -13.85
CA ALA A 738 -7.12 42.12 -14.26
C ALA A 738 -6.84 41.24 -15.48
N LEU A 739 -7.36 40.01 -15.48
CA LEU A 739 -7.24 39.07 -16.61
C LEU A 739 -7.98 39.59 -17.85
N ALA A 740 -9.19 40.15 -17.68
CA ALA A 740 -9.91 40.78 -18.78
C ALA A 740 -9.15 41.97 -19.39
N GLN A 741 -8.43 42.76 -18.58
CA GLN A 741 -7.60 43.87 -19.08
C GLN A 741 -6.40 43.39 -19.88
N GLN A 742 -5.75 42.30 -19.45
CA GLN A 742 -4.67 41.68 -20.21
C GLN A 742 -5.18 41.11 -21.54
N GLN A 743 -6.33 40.44 -21.54
CA GLN A 743 -6.97 39.94 -22.77
C GLN A 743 -7.29 41.08 -23.77
N GLU A 744 -7.74 42.23 -23.28
CA GLU A 744 -8.02 43.41 -24.09
C GLU A 744 -6.73 44.02 -24.69
N ALA A 745 -5.62 44.01 -23.94
CA ALA A 745 -4.33 44.47 -24.44
C ALA A 745 -3.81 43.59 -25.59
N LEU A 746 -3.94 42.27 -25.46
CA LEU A 746 -3.57 41.31 -26.52
C LEU A 746 -4.41 41.49 -27.78
N ARG A 747 -5.73 41.72 -27.61
CA ARG A 747 -6.62 42.02 -28.74
C ARG A 747 -6.19 43.30 -29.48
N GLN A 748 -5.85 44.35 -28.75
CA GLN A 748 -5.40 45.62 -29.35
C GLN A 748 -4.08 45.46 -30.10
N MET A 749 -3.17 44.61 -29.60
CA MET A 749 -1.93 44.27 -30.31
C MET A 749 -2.22 43.56 -31.63
N LEU A 750 -3.12 42.57 -31.61
CA LEU A 750 -3.56 41.85 -32.80
C LEU A 750 -4.29 42.76 -33.81
N GLU A 751 -5.11 43.69 -33.33
CA GLU A 751 -5.81 44.68 -34.16
C GLU A 751 -4.81 45.64 -34.85
N GLY A 752 -3.78 46.06 -34.12
CA GLY A 752 -2.68 46.88 -34.66
C GLY A 752 -1.88 46.16 -35.74
N LEU A 753 -1.58 44.88 -35.52
CA LEU A 753 -0.91 44.03 -36.50
C LEU A 753 -1.74 43.85 -37.77
N ARG A 754 -3.06 43.61 -37.62
CA ARG A 754 -4.00 43.51 -38.74
C ARG A 754 -4.08 44.82 -39.56
N GLN A 755 -4.13 45.97 -38.90
CA GLN A 755 -4.12 47.27 -39.58
C GLN A 755 -2.78 47.54 -40.29
N GLY A 756 -1.65 47.10 -39.70
CA GLY A 756 -0.32 47.18 -40.29
C GLY A 756 -0.15 46.36 -41.57
N LEU A 757 -0.91 45.27 -41.72
CA LEU A 757 -0.92 44.41 -42.91
C LEU A 757 -1.61 45.03 -44.15
N GLY A 758 -2.18 46.25 -44.03
CA GLY A 758 -2.60 47.13 -45.13
C GLY A 758 -3.79 46.66 -46.00
N ASP A 759 -4.62 47.59 -46.48
CA ASP A 759 -5.85 47.32 -47.27
C ASP A 759 -5.59 46.96 -48.75
N ALA A 760 -4.55 46.16 -49.02
CA ALA A 760 -4.18 45.76 -50.37
C ALA A 760 -5.17 44.72 -50.92
N GLN A 761 -5.92 45.10 -51.97
CA GLN A 761 -6.90 44.29 -52.72
C GLN A 761 -6.26 43.12 -53.51
N ASN A 762 -5.49 42.26 -52.85
CA ASN A 762 -4.98 41.05 -53.47
C ASN A 762 -5.85 39.87 -53.05
N GLU A 763 -6.42 39.13 -54.02
CA GLU A 763 -7.21 37.90 -53.79
C GLU A 763 -6.43 36.77 -53.06
N SER A 764 -5.14 36.98 -52.77
CA SER A 764 -4.20 35.98 -52.27
C SER A 764 -3.78 36.16 -50.80
N GLY A 765 -4.44 37.04 -50.03
CA GLY A 765 -4.19 37.23 -48.58
C GLY A 765 -5.45 37.12 -47.73
N ILE A 766 -6.49 36.46 -48.23
CA ILE A 766 -7.82 36.41 -47.62
C ILE A 766 -7.85 35.44 -46.43
N GLY A 767 -7.16 34.30 -46.54
CA GLY A 767 -7.19 33.25 -45.51
C GLY A 767 -6.51 33.67 -44.20
N GLY A 768 -5.29 34.20 -44.27
CA GLY A 768 -4.58 34.65 -43.06
C GLY A 768 -5.32 35.78 -42.35
N ARG A 769 -6.05 36.64 -43.07
CA ARG A 769 -6.89 37.68 -42.48
C ARG A 769 -8.14 37.11 -41.82
N GLU A 770 -8.79 36.14 -42.44
CA GLU A 770 -9.98 35.48 -41.88
C GLU A 770 -9.65 34.76 -40.57
N ALA A 771 -8.48 34.11 -40.50
CA ALA A 771 -7.97 33.49 -39.27
C ALA A 771 -7.67 34.53 -38.17
N LEU A 772 -7.06 35.67 -38.52
CA LEU A 772 -6.80 36.75 -37.54
C LEU A 772 -8.08 37.47 -37.11
N ASP A 773 -9.07 37.60 -37.97
CA ASP A 773 -10.39 38.13 -37.63
C ASP A 773 -11.17 37.19 -36.69
N GLU A 774 -11.03 35.87 -36.87
CA GLU A 774 -11.61 34.88 -35.95
C GLU A 774 -10.90 34.91 -34.59
N ALA A 775 -9.56 35.00 -34.58
CA ALA A 775 -8.79 35.18 -33.35
C ALA A 775 -9.24 36.44 -32.58
N GLU A 776 -9.44 37.57 -33.27
CA GLU A 776 -9.93 38.81 -32.65
C GLU A 776 -11.35 38.67 -32.05
N ARG A 777 -12.25 37.95 -32.74
CA ARG A 777 -13.61 37.66 -32.23
C ARG A 777 -13.57 36.78 -30.98
N SER A 778 -12.75 35.74 -30.98
CA SER A 778 -12.61 34.82 -29.86
C SER A 778 -11.94 35.49 -28.65
N MET A 779 -10.92 36.34 -28.87
CA MET A 779 -10.32 37.16 -27.81
C MET A 779 -11.30 38.17 -27.19
N ASN A 780 -12.19 38.76 -27.99
CA ASN A 780 -13.26 39.61 -27.48
C ASN A 780 -14.24 38.84 -26.60
N ALA A 781 -14.67 37.65 -27.03
CA ALA A 781 -15.56 36.80 -26.25
C ALA A 781 -14.89 36.33 -24.94
N ALA A 782 -13.59 35.97 -25.00
CA ALA A 782 -12.80 35.61 -23.83
C ALA A 782 -12.74 36.75 -22.80
N ARG A 783 -12.52 38.00 -23.24
CA ARG A 783 -12.51 39.18 -22.37
C ARG A 783 -13.84 39.35 -21.63
N ASP A 784 -14.95 39.20 -22.35
CA ASP A 784 -16.28 39.37 -21.75
C ASP A 784 -16.54 38.29 -20.69
N SER A 785 -16.19 37.03 -20.98
CA SER A 785 -16.27 35.93 -20.00
C SER A 785 -15.36 36.15 -18.79
N LEU A 786 -14.13 36.63 -18.98
CA LEU A 786 -13.22 36.97 -17.88
C LEU A 786 -13.76 38.12 -17.01
N SER A 787 -14.39 39.13 -17.64
CA SER A 787 -15.01 40.24 -16.92
C SER A 787 -16.25 39.83 -16.13
N GLU A 788 -16.93 38.76 -16.55
CA GLU A 788 -18.06 38.14 -15.86
C GLU A 788 -17.62 37.05 -14.85
N GLU A 789 -16.31 36.83 -14.71
CA GLU A 789 -15.68 35.78 -13.87
C GLU A 789 -16.08 34.34 -14.24
N ASP A 790 -16.52 34.15 -15.48
CA ASP A 790 -16.73 32.82 -16.06
C ASP A 790 -15.42 32.33 -16.67
N PHE A 791 -14.50 31.91 -15.78
CA PHE A 791 -13.19 31.40 -16.19
C PHE A 791 -13.28 30.14 -17.05
N GLY A 792 -14.38 29.37 -16.95
CA GLY A 792 -14.63 28.20 -17.78
C GLY A 792 -14.91 28.56 -19.22
N ALA A 793 -15.91 29.42 -19.43
CA ALA A 793 -16.20 29.92 -20.76
C ALA A 793 -15.03 30.73 -21.34
N ALA A 794 -14.28 31.47 -20.51
CA ALA A 794 -13.11 32.21 -20.94
C ALA A 794 -12.03 31.29 -21.53
N LEU A 795 -11.67 30.19 -20.86
CA LEU A 795 -10.65 29.26 -21.34
C LEU A 795 -11.02 28.64 -22.69
N ASP A 796 -12.28 28.27 -22.88
CA ASP A 796 -12.76 27.73 -24.16
C ASP A 796 -12.56 28.76 -25.29
N ARG A 797 -12.89 30.04 -25.04
CA ARG A 797 -12.69 31.14 -26.01
C ARG A 797 -11.21 31.48 -26.25
N GLN A 798 -10.37 31.34 -25.24
CA GLN A 798 -8.93 31.55 -25.36
C GLN A 798 -8.27 30.44 -26.19
N ALA A 799 -8.72 29.19 -26.04
CA ALA A 799 -8.28 28.08 -26.89
C ALA A 799 -8.68 28.30 -28.36
N GLU A 800 -9.92 28.72 -28.63
CA GLU A 800 -10.38 29.10 -29.97
C GLU A 800 -9.52 30.23 -30.58
N ALA A 801 -9.11 31.22 -29.78
CA ALA A 801 -8.23 32.29 -30.24
C ALA A 801 -6.80 31.80 -30.57
N ILE A 802 -6.24 30.91 -29.75
CA ILE A 802 -4.90 30.31 -29.95
C ILE A 802 -4.86 29.51 -31.25
N ASP A 803 -5.89 28.71 -31.51
CA ASP A 803 -5.99 27.90 -32.74
C ASP A 803 -6.09 28.81 -33.98
N ALA A 804 -6.92 29.86 -33.92
CA ALA A 804 -7.05 30.82 -35.02
C ALA A 804 -5.75 31.62 -35.28
N LEU A 805 -4.98 31.96 -34.24
CA LEU A 805 -3.66 32.57 -34.40
C LEU A 805 -2.64 31.63 -35.06
N ARG A 806 -2.64 30.34 -34.69
CA ARG A 806 -1.78 29.32 -35.31
C ARG A 806 -2.12 29.12 -36.79
N ASP A 807 -3.41 29.03 -37.10
CA ASP A 807 -3.88 28.96 -38.48
C ASP A 807 -3.48 30.21 -39.29
N GLY A 808 -3.52 31.39 -38.66
CA GLY A 808 -3.02 32.63 -39.24
C GLY A 808 -1.53 32.59 -39.56
N LEU A 809 -0.69 32.09 -38.63
CA LEU A 809 0.76 31.93 -38.84
C LEU A 809 1.07 30.96 -39.99
N ASP A 810 0.38 29.83 -40.02
CA ASP A 810 0.64 28.79 -41.01
C ASP A 810 0.28 29.26 -42.43
N GLN A 811 -0.83 30.00 -42.56
CA GLN A 811 -1.25 30.56 -43.84
C GLN A 811 -0.31 31.68 -44.30
N LEU A 812 0.13 32.57 -43.40
CA LEU A 812 1.15 33.59 -43.70
C LEU A 812 2.50 32.97 -44.12
N ASN A 813 2.94 31.91 -43.43
CA ASN A 813 4.16 31.19 -43.77
C ASN A 813 4.06 30.47 -45.13
N GLN A 814 2.89 29.91 -45.44
CA GLN A 814 2.65 29.24 -46.71
C GLN A 814 2.60 30.25 -47.88
N GLU A 815 2.04 31.43 -47.65
CA GLU A 815 2.06 32.56 -48.60
C GLU A 815 3.50 33.06 -48.85
N GLN A 816 4.31 33.21 -47.80
CA GLN A 816 5.70 33.66 -47.94
C GLN A 816 6.58 32.64 -48.68
N ARG A 817 6.31 31.34 -48.47
CA ARG A 817 6.96 30.25 -49.21
C ARG A 817 6.56 30.20 -50.68
N GLN A 818 5.32 30.56 -51.02
CA GLN A 818 4.88 30.69 -52.42
C GLN A 818 5.44 31.96 -53.08
N ALA A 819 5.60 33.05 -52.34
CA ALA A 819 6.19 34.29 -52.83
C ALA A 819 7.71 34.17 -53.10
N ASN A 820 8.44 33.38 -52.31
CA ASN A 820 9.87 33.11 -52.51
C ASN A 820 10.19 31.92 -53.44
N GLY A 821 9.17 31.27 -54.01
CA GLY A 821 9.31 30.06 -54.81
C GLY A 821 9.48 30.28 -56.31
N GLN A 822 10.47 31.06 -56.78
CA GLN A 822 10.81 31.10 -58.21
C GLN A 822 12.31 31.35 -58.47
N SER A 823 13.10 30.26 -58.52
CA SER A 823 14.47 30.05 -59.10
C SER A 823 15.12 28.91 -58.29
N GLN A 824 15.80 27.86 -58.76
CA GLN A 824 16.37 27.38 -60.03
C GLN A 824 16.70 25.87 -59.76
N PRO A 825 16.76 24.98 -60.78
CA PRO A 825 16.68 23.53 -60.58
C PRO A 825 18.02 22.76 -60.62
N GLY A 826 18.02 21.58 -59.99
CA GLY A 826 18.79 20.40 -60.41
C GLY A 826 20.00 20.03 -59.55
N GLN A 827 19.95 18.85 -58.91
CA GLN A 827 20.75 17.69 -59.32
C GLN A 827 20.29 16.44 -58.55
N ALA A 828 20.00 15.36 -59.28
CA ALA A 828 19.61 14.06 -58.77
C ALA A 828 20.65 13.01 -59.19
N GLN A 829 20.95 12.06 -58.30
CA GLN A 829 21.47 10.71 -58.55
C GLN A 829 21.23 9.92 -57.22
N ASP A 830 20.15 9.16 -57.04
CA ASP A 830 19.80 7.79 -57.52
C ASP A 830 20.70 6.69 -56.89
N GLY A 831 20.23 5.65 -56.18
CA GLY A 831 18.89 5.13 -55.85
C GLY A 831 18.95 4.24 -54.57
N GLY A 832 17.88 4.09 -53.78
CA GLY A 832 16.86 3.02 -53.84
C GLY A 832 17.22 1.88 -52.85
N GLU A 833 16.43 1.38 -51.91
CA GLU A 833 14.97 1.21 -51.74
C GLU A 833 14.63 1.07 -50.23
N GLY A 834 13.36 1.29 -49.86
CA GLY A 834 12.79 0.70 -48.64
C GLY A 834 11.94 1.60 -47.75
N GLN A 835 10.82 2.10 -48.28
CA GLN A 835 9.82 2.86 -47.53
C GLN A 835 9.02 1.99 -46.55
N ALA A 836 8.99 2.36 -45.27
CA ALA A 836 7.89 2.04 -44.36
C ALA A 836 7.75 3.16 -43.33
N SER A 837 6.73 3.98 -43.53
CA SER A 837 6.23 5.02 -42.64
C SER A 837 5.68 4.41 -41.35
N SER A 838 6.29 4.74 -40.21
CA SER A 838 5.71 4.50 -38.89
C SER A 838 4.93 5.74 -38.46
N GLN A 839 3.62 5.59 -38.41
CA GLN A 839 2.65 6.56 -37.94
C GLN A 839 2.76 6.67 -36.41
N GLN A 840 3.40 7.73 -35.91
CA GLN A 840 3.34 8.14 -34.50
C GLN A 840 2.14 9.10 -34.34
N ASP A 841 1.34 8.95 -33.28
CA ASP A 841 0.38 9.98 -32.88
C ASP A 841 1.15 11.20 -32.30
N PRO A 842 0.66 12.44 -32.47
CA PRO A 842 1.26 13.67 -31.91
C PRO A 842 1.55 13.69 -30.39
N LEU A 843 1.15 12.66 -29.62
CA LEU A 843 1.61 12.44 -28.23
C LEU A 843 2.62 11.29 -28.06
N GLY A 844 3.33 10.89 -29.12
CA GLY A 844 4.54 10.06 -29.02
C GLY A 844 4.36 8.59 -28.67
N ARG A 845 3.12 8.05 -28.70
CA ARG A 845 2.86 6.64 -28.37
C ARG A 845 2.96 5.73 -29.60
N ALA A 846 3.66 4.61 -29.46
CA ALA A 846 3.67 3.52 -30.44
C ALA A 846 2.49 2.56 -30.20
N LEU A 847 1.81 2.12 -31.27
CA LEU A 847 0.76 1.10 -31.20
C LEU A 847 1.17 -0.20 -31.91
N GLY A 848 1.09 -1.32 -31.18
CA GLY A 848 1.07 -2.69 -31.69
C GLY A 848 1.71 -3.66 -30.69
N SER A 849 1.26 -4.90 -30.46
CA SER A 849 0.13 -5.69 -30.92
C SER A 849 0.06 -6.94 -30.03
N THR A 850 -1.15 -7.46 -29.79
CA THR A 850 -1.51 -8.57 -28.89
C THR A 850 -1.00 -9.95 -29.34
N GLY A 851 -0.63 -10.83 -28.38
CA GLY A 851 -0.85 -12.28 -28.48
C GLY A 851 0.12 -13.23 -27.75
N GLY A 852 -0.16 -13.57 -26.48
CA GLY A 852 0.46 -14.71 -25.78
C GLY A 852 0.11 -14.75 -24.29
N ILE A 853 -0.74 -15.70 -23.87
CA ILE A 853 -1.25 -15.84 -22.50
C ILE A 853 -0.24 -16.59 -21.63
N GLN A 854 0.17 -16.00 -20.52
CA GLN A 854 0.65 -16.73 -19.34
C GLN A 854 0.20 -15.98 -18.06
N THR A 855 -0.57 -16.69 -17.23
CA THR A 855 -0.99 -16.38 -15.84
C THR A 855 0.26 -16.28 -14.94
N ASP A 856 0.38 -15.51 -13.86
CA ASP A 856 -0.54 -14.95 -12.87
C ASP A 856 0.12 -13.69 -12.22
N GLU A 857 -0.73 -12.81 -11.68
CA GLU A 857 -0.53 -12.01 -10.45
C GLU A 857 0.77 -11.17 -10.24
N SER A 858 0.70 -9.88 -10.60
CA SER A 858 1.05 -8.72 -9.75
C SER A 858 1.12 -7.45 -10.61
N LEU A 859 0.14 -6.56 -10.50
CA LEU A 859 0.10 -5.27 -11.20
C LEU A 859 -0.01 -4.14 -10.16
N LEU A 860 1.12 -3.51 -9.87
CA LEU A 860 1.17 -2.12 -9.38
C LEU A 860 2.15 -1.35 -10.28
N PRO A 861 1.72 -0.25 -10.95
CA PRO A 861 2.65 0.62 -11.67
C PRO A 861 3.44 1.48 -10.68
N GLU A 862 4.77 1.46 -10.77
CA GLU A 862 5.74 2.13 -9.87
C GLU A 862 5.69 3.68 -9.86
N LEU A 863 4.81 4.33 -10.63
CA LEU A 863 4.74 5.80 -10.68
C LEU A 863 3.78 6.41 -9.65
N ASP A 864 2.92 5.62 -9.00
CA ASP A 864 1.92 6.08 -8.02
C ASP A 864 2.33 5.77 -6.56
N SER A 865 3.48 5.09 -6.35
CA SER A 865 4.02 4.77 -5.03
C SER A 865 4.76 5.95 -4.39
N LEU A 866 5.41 6.80 -5.19
CA LEU A 866 6.16 7.98 -4.72
C LEU A 866 5.25 9.13 -4.27
N GLU A 867 4.13 9.37 -4.96
CA GLU A 867 3.13 10.36 -4.54
C GLU A 867 2.40 9.90 -3.27
N ARG A 868 2.01 8.62 -3.19
CA ARG A 868 1.42 8.06 -1.96
C ARG A 868 2.38 7.99 -0.79
N ALA A 869 3.67 7.73 -1.01
CA ALA A 869 4.68 7.79 0.04
C ALA A 869 4.82 9.22 0.60
N ARG A 870 4.78 10.24 -0.26
CA ARG A 870 4.77 11.65 0.17
C ARG A 870 3.50 12.02 0.94
N GLU A 871 2.32 11.60 0.47
CA GLU A 871 1.07 11.80 1.20
C GLU A 871 1.07 11.15 2.58
N ILE A 872 1.66 9.95 2.70
CA ILE A 872 1.77 9.24 3.98
C ILE A 872 2.74 9.96 4.92
N ILE A 873 3.91 10.41 4.45
CA ILE A 873 4.87 11.15 5.26
C ILE A 873 4.28 12.50 5.73
N ASP A 874 3.58 13.21 4.86
CA ASP A 874 2.93 14.47 5.19
C ASP A 874 1.80 14.26 6.22
N GLU A 875 1.05 13.17 6.10
CA GLU A 875 0.01 12.80 7.07
C GLU A 875 0.61 12.40 8.42
N ILE A 876 1.76 11.72 8.45
CA ILE A 876 2.47 11.39 9.69
C ILE A 876 3.05 12.67 10.33
N ARG A 877 3.65 13.59 9.55
CA ARG A 877 4.12 14.90 10.05
C ARG A 877 2.98 15.73 10.63
N ARG A 878 1.83 15.74 9.95
CA ARG A 878 0.60 16.42 10.42
C ARG A 878 0.14 15.85 11.75
N ARG A 879 0.02 14.52 11.87
CA ARG A 879 -0.44 13.85 13.10
C ARG A 879 0.57 13.89 14.23
N ALA A 880 1.86 13.89 13.93
CA ALA A 880 2.92 14.06 14.92
C ALA A 880 2.95 15.48 15.53
N GLY A 881 2.42 16.47 14.79
CA GLY A 881 2.24 17.85 15.26
C GLY A 881 0.96 18.10 16.09
N GLU A 882 0.03 17.14 16.14
CA GLU A 882 -1.20 17.25 16.93
C GLU A 882 -0.93 16.93 18.41
N ALA A 883 -0.69 17.97 19.21
CA ALA A 883 -0.30 17.86 20.63
C ALA A 883 -1.34 17.16 21.54
N ASP A 884 -2.59 17.03 21.08
CA ASP A 884 -3.71 16.46 21.84
C ASP A 884 -3.77 14.92 21.76
N ARG A 885 -2.88 14.28 20.98
CA ARG A 885 -2.84 12.82 20.83
C ARG A 885 -2.20 12.11 22.03
N PRO A 886 -2.59 10.85 22.29
CA PRO A 886 -1.96 10.05 23.33
C PRO A 886 -0.44 9.92 23.12
N LYS A 887 0.36 10.11 24.20
CA LYS A 887 1.83 10.03 24.16
C LYS A 887 2.41 8.78 23.46
N PRO A 888 1.87 7.56 23.68
CA PRO A 888 2.38 6.37 23.00
C PRO A 888 2.25 6.43 21.47
N GLU A 889 1.22 7.11 20.99
CA GLU A 889 0.95 7.29 19.56
C GLU A 889 1.88 8.34 18.96
N LEU A 890 2.13 9.46 19.66
CA LEU A 890 3.11 10.46 19.24
C LEU A 890 4.54 9.90 19.20
N ASP A 891 4.92 9.06 20.17
CA ASP A 891 6.23 8.41 20.21
C ASP A 891 6.36 7.30 19.14
N TYR A 892 5.24 6.74 18.67
CA TYR A 892 5.19 5.82 17.54
C TYR A 892 5.33 6.58 16.21
N LEU A 893 4.59 7.68 16.03
CA LEU A 893 4.65 8.53 14.83
C LEU A 893 6.01 9.20 14.66
N LYS A 894 6.67 9.62 15.75
CA LYS A 894 8.04 10.14 15.73
C LYS A 894 9.06 9.08 15.33
N ARG A 895 8.94 7.86 15.87
CA ARG A 895 9.79 6.73 15.44
C ARG A 895 9.54 6.32 13.99
N LEU A 896 8.32 6.53 13.48
CA LEU A 896 8.04 6.32 12.07
C LEU A 896 8.71 7.40 11.22
N LEU A 897 8.66 8.67 11.63
CA LEU A 897 9.35 9.79 10.95
C LEU A 897 10.86 9.72 11.01
N ASP A 898 11.44 9.10 12.04
CA ASP A 898 12.89 8.89 12.11
C ASP A 898 13.35 7.72 11.23
N ARG A 899 12.42 6.92 10.68
CA ARG A 899 12.68 5.69 9.91
C ARG A 899 12.40 5.84 8.41
N PHE A 900 11.73 6.92 8.01
CA PHE A 900 11.53 7.36 6.63
C PHE A 900 12.29 8.65 6.41
#